data_AF-A0A953XH25-F1
#
_entry.id   AF-A0A953XH25-F1
#
_cell.length_a   1.000
_cell.length_b   1.000
_cell.length_c   1.000
_cell.angle_alpha   90.00
_cell.angle_beta   90.00
_cell.angle_gamma   90.00
#
_symmetry.space_group_name_H-M   'P 1'
#
loop_
_entity.id
_entity.type
_entity.pdbx_description
1 polymer ?
#
loop_
_entity_poly.entity_id
_entity_poly.type
_entity_poly.pdbx_seq_one_letter_code
_entity_poly.pdbx_strand_id
1 'polypeptide(L)'
;MTQNRTLLLLLCALLFGGAGAWLAFSSGADGDNPEGDRLACAPDPDDNVAPLEGEVGEDAPAATPGTDEPLPLEADTSIKPGDATATGDATKTGGKAQTGGSNSGGPNNGSPPNRSNPGSNNTNPAPKKPAKRKLTPQEREEARRQSTGRPALRNTLSRTPGRAGSAGTLKKSPEQEKWEEQWYDEGFNPPEMTPTPVHGKIMSQEAREGLAKATVALISFFPLDGVAGGPLLPVITEFETDDNGLFGGDIPASKLAPLNYPPVALAVTWEGHRIVAGMPITTLDVGQQNEFGIFWAPEQPFTLDVDATQFTGAPQAFATGELDPQRWHSAKRLETLAYFPAADVATEDPKEGEEGPPQGHATVIGTWDGKDKPYITLVNGEGLFQTRRPSNATTASNNSNGKNLPAPFATLVFENDALTPITGQVIDADGAGIAGAAVTTVGGDLSRTVISDAAGWFTFTDPPEKTNALKVVHDDYVENQVGPVQPGDSNVVITLGTRRPRIQLHVIDRITQIPIGDLSVQVIGLYPWGKNAGKPMPEAFTQLTSTDGNFLLEWEFAIKSITLEKLGYFPKTLQDPAAIQEAEGIIEVELGPSRKLEVIPRDYTAVERDDRWFKDPNNGEGIYTAWSHHWIEWEVDYGEAPGDGEEGGSFDILLGCTNHGIVDNQYQFKVDVYVDGTKKGTLTITADSITERTGRMGLGKLDGAHTIRLVWTNDKWIPDQLDANIRYSSLKFLEQP
;
A
#
# COMPACT_ATOMS: atom_id res chain seq x y z
N MET A 1 49.58 46.79 -12.75
CA MET A 1 50.49 45.64 -12.57
C MET A 1 50.51 45.32 -11.09
N THR A 2 50.30 44.04 -10.73
CA THR A 2 49.97 43.52 -9.39
C THR A 2 48.76 44.16 -8.72
N GLN A 3 47.68 43.39 -8.48
CA GLN A 3 47.03 43.29 -7.15
C GLN A 3 45.74 42.45 -7.15
N ASN A 4 45.55 41.81 -5.98
CA ASN A 4 44.29 41.41 -5.33
C ASN A 4 43.73 40.00 -5.58
N ARG A 5 44.34 39.05 -4.85
CA ARG A 5 43.59 38.05 -4.06
C ARG A 5 42.92 38.73 -2.86
N THR A 6 41.84 38.11 -2.38
CA THR A 6 41.01 38.43 -1.20
C THR A 6 39.69 39.15 -1.51
N LEU A 7 38.67 38.36 -1.87
CA LEU A 7 37.25 38.73 -1.68
C LEU A 7 36.48 37.48 -1.22
N LEU A 8 36.54 37.23 0.08
CA LEU A 8 35.71 36.27 0.82
C LEU A 8 35.11 37.06 1.98
N LEU A 9 33.94 37.66 1.77
CA LEU A 9 32.99 38.23 2.73
C LEU A 9 32.14 39.30 2.03
N LEU A 10 30.94 38.92 1.59
CA LEU A 10 29.70 39.71 1.51
C LEU A 10 28.80 39.07 0.44
N LEU A 11 27.91 38.14 0.84
CA LEU A 11 26.56 37.97 0.26
C LEU A 11 25.83 36.83 1.01
N CYS A 12 25.34 37.10 2.22
CA CYS A 12 24.38 36.25 2.94
C CYS A 12 23.58 37.09 3.96
N ALA A 13 23.00 38.21 3.52
CA ALA A 13 22.06 38.99 4.33
C ALA A 13 21.28 39.97 3.46
N LEU A 14 20.37 39.47 2.62
CA LEU A 14 19.29 40.25 2.00
C LEU A 14 18.23 39.26 1.52
N LEU A 15 17.25 39.00 2.38
CA LEU A 15 15.84 38.67 2.08
C LEU A 15 15.20 38.26 3.41
N PHE A 16 14.62 39.23 4.10
CA PHE A 16 13.48 39.18 5.03
C PHE A 16 13.59 40.38 5.98
N GLY A 17 13.00 41.50 5.55
CA GLY A 17 12.94 42.74 6.32
C GLY A 17 11.90 43.69 5.75
N GLY A 18 10.85 43.93 6.53
CA GLY A 18 9.79 44.93 6.33
C GLY A 18 8.42 44.26 6.20
N ALA A 19 7.37 44.59 6.95
CA ALA A 19 7.09 45.53 8.05
C ALA A 19 5.67 45.14 8.54
N GLY A 20 5.11 45.44 9.71
CA GLY A 20 5.46 46.24 10.89
C GLY A 20 4.41 45.87 11.96
N ALA A 21 4.83 45.74 13.22
CA ALA A 21 4.59 46.72 14.29
C ALA A 21 3.11 46.91 14.69
N TRP A 22 2.76 46.46 15.90
CA TRP A 22 2.16 47.32 16.92
C TRP A 22 2.55 46.83 18.33
N LEU A 23 2.94 47.80 19.17
CA LEU A 23 3.44 47.69 20.54
C LEU A 23 2.29 47.57 21.55
N ALA A 24 2.50 46.88 22.68
CA ALA A 24 2.53 47.52 24.00
C ALA A 24 2.91 46.55 25.13
N PHE A 25 3.73 47.07 26.03
CA PHE A 25 4.34 46.50 27.24
C PHE A 25 3.35 46.14 28.35
N SER A 26 3.67 45.12 29.15
CA SER A 26 3.95 45.33 30.59
C SER A 26 4.67 44.13 31.22
N SER A 27 5.84 44.43 31.77
CA SER A 27 6.73 43.60 32.57
C SER A 27 6.38 43.63 34.07
N GLY A 28 6.76 42.57 34.78
CA GLY A 28 7.04 42.56 36.22
C GLY A 28 6.38 41.35 36.90
N ALA A 29 7.02 40.61 37.81
CA ALA A 29 8.37 40.61 38.36
C ALA A 29 8.55 39.26 39.07
N ASP A 30 9.81 38.85 39.24
CA ASP A 30 10.25 37.67 39.99
C ASP A 30 9.76 37.61 41.44
N GLY A 31 9.58 36.37 41.93
CA GLY A 31 9.35 36.06 43.34
C GLY A 31 9.55 34.57 43.61
N ASP A 32 10.72 34.22 44.15
CA ASP A 32 11.14 32.90 44.63
C ASP A 32 10.19 32.26 45.66
N ASN A 33 9.88 30.96 45.45
CA ASN A 33 9.92 29.76 46.35
C ASN A 33 9.48 29.84 47.85
N PRO A 34 9.30 28.70 48.58
CA PRO A 34 8.87 27.33 48.26
C PRO A 34 7.86 26.74 49.31
N GLU A 35 7.62 25.42 49.27
CA GLU A 35 7.01 24.54 50.31
C GLU A 35 5.48 24.69 50.47
N GLY A 36 4.67 23.65 50.65
CA GLY A 36 4.87 22.33 51.23
C GLY A 36 3.76 22.10 52.25
N ASP A 37 3.18 20.90 52.25
CA ASP A 37 2.30 20.32 53.28
C ASP A 37 0.77 20.58 53.30
N ARG A 38 0.06 19.51 52.90
CA ARG A 38 -0.86 18.70 53.74
C ARG A 38 -2.00 19.45 54.45
N LEU A 39 -3.19 19.36 53.85
CA LEU A 39 -4.47 19.53 54.53
C LEU A 39 -4.89 18.26 55.27
N ALA A 40 -5.19 18.41 56.55
CA ALA A 40 -5.89 17.44 57.39
C ALA A 40 -7.15 18.09 57.99
N CYS A 41 -8.27 17.38 57.85
CA CYS A 41 -9.46 17.29 58.71
C CYS A 41 -10.27 18.55 59.13
N ALA A 42 -11.50 18.61 58.56
CA ALA A 42 -12.84 18.79 59.20
C ALA A 42 -13.16 20.11 59.93
N PRO A 43 -14.43 20.41 60.34
CA PRO A 43 -15.74 19.76 60.11
C PRO A 43 -16.87 20.73 59.65
N ASP A 44 -18.09 20.18 59.51
CA ASP A 44 -19.42 20.82 59.29
C ASP A 44 -19.72 22.06 60.17
N PRO A 45 -20.75 22.85 59.80
CA PRO A 45 -22.02 22.63 60.49
C PRO A 45 -23.30 22.74 59.62
N ASP A 46 -24.32 22.07 60.16
CA ASP A 46 -25.76 22.18 59.95
C ASP A 46 -26.29 23.56 59.55
N ASP A 47 -27.35 23.61 58.72
CA ASP A 47 -28.61 24.21 59.19
C ASP A 47 -29.85 23.86 58.35
N ASN A 48 -30.95 23.72 59.10
CA ASN A 48 -32.33 23.41 58.71
C ASN A 48 -33.04 24.58 58.00
N VAL A 49 -33.86 24.31 56.98
CA VAL A 49 -35.15 25.03 56.77
C VAL A 49 -36.21 24.10 56.14
N ALA A 50 -37.40 24.14 56.73
CA ALA A 50 -38.62 23.38 56.42
C ALA A 50 -39.45 24.01 55.26
N PRO A 51 -40.54 23.37 54.79
CA PRO A 51 -41.14 23.58 53.47
C PRO A 51 -42.26 24.63 53.46
N LEU A 52 -42.58 25.16 52.27
CA LEU A 52 -43.75 25.99 52.01
C LEU A 52 -44.76 25.23 51.14
N GLU A 53 -45.97 25.11 51.67
CA GLU A 53 -47.22 24.71 51.02
C GLU A 53 -47.81 25.86 50.18
N GLY A 54 -48.65 25.53 49.20
CA GLY A 54 -49.57 26.45 48.49
C GLY A 54 -50.17 25.77 47.24
N GLU A 55 -51.32 25.10 47.39
CA GLU A 55 -52.67 25.51 46.91
C GLU A 55 -52.78 25.71 45.39
N VAL A 56 -53.35 24.75 44.65
CA VAL A 56 -54.79 24.56 44.29
C VAL A 56 -55.39 25.73 43.48
N GLY A 57 -55.77 25.44 42.24
CA GLY A 57 -56.61 26.28 41.38
C GLY A 57 -57.21 25.47 40.22
N GLU A 58 -58.45 25.02 40.42
CA GLU A 58 -59.36 24.48 39.42
C GLU A 58 -59.79 25.58 38.43
N ASP A 59 -59.95 25.26 37.14
CA ASP A 59 -61.26 25.36 36.44
C ASP A 59 -61.14 25.05 34.94
N ALA A 60 -62.00 24.13 34.50
CA ALA A 60 -62.33 23.83 33.11
C ALA A 60 -63.43 24.79 32.59
N PRO A 61 -63.74 24.75 31.28
CA PRO A 61 -65.04 24.16 30.96
C PRO A 61 -65.09 23.30 29.69
N ALA A 62 -66.08 22.41 29.70
CA ALA A 62 -66.44 21.45 28.68
C ALA A 62 -67.25 22.02 27.51
N ALA A 63 -67.17 21.34 26.36
CA ALA A 63 -68.26 21.26 25.38
C ALA A 63 -68.23 19.89 24.66
N THR A 64 -69.42 19.31 24.51
CA THR A 64 -69.74 17.93 24.13
C THR A 64 -70.22 17.82 22.65
N PRO A 65 -70.71 16.67 22.12
CA PRO A 65 -70.09 16.01 20.97
C PRO A 65 -70.95 16.01 19.69
N GLY A 66 -70.32 15.69 18.54
CA GLY A 66 -70.99 15.41 17.28
C GLY A 66 -70.72 13.99 16.80
N THR A 67 -71.76 13.16 16.84
CA THR A 67 -71.89 11.87 16.17
C THR A 67 -72.14 12.07 14.68
N ASP A 68 -71.52 11.27 13.81
CA ASP A 68 -72.20 10.71 12.63
C ASP A 68 -71.47 9.46 12.13
N GLU A 69 -72.25 8.39 12.00
CA GLU A 69 -71.90 7.06 11.50
C GLU A 69 -72.32 6.94 10.00
N PRO A 70 -72.03 5.83 9.30
CA PRO A 70 -71.53 5.84 7.92
C PRO A 70 -72.59 5.38 6.90
N LEU A 71 -72.21 5.25 5.62
CA LEU A 71 -72.65 4.20 4.67
C LEU A 71 -71.97 4.41 3.27
N PRO A 72 -71.98 3.41 2.36
CA PRO A 72 -70.83 3.00 1.55
C PRO A 72 -71.10 3.12 0.02
N LEU A 73 -70.10 2.82 -0.83
CA LEU A 73 -70.27 1.95 -2.01
C LEU A 73 -68.96 1.76 -2.80
N GLU A 74 -68.88 0.54 -3.34
CA GLU A 74 -67.86 -0.08 -4.18
C GLU A 74 -67.61 0.65 -5.51
N ALA A 75 -66.40 0.50 -6.07
CA ALA A 75 -66.21 0.02 -7.45
C ALA A 75 -64.75 -0.31 -7.75
N ASP A 76 -64.58 -1.59 -8.09
CA ASP A 76 -63.47 -2.25 -8.74
C ASP A 76 -63.23 -1.69 -10.16
N THR A 77 -61.97 -1.62 -10.63
CA THR A 77 -61.57 -2.14 -11.97
C THR A 77 -60.08 -1.97 -12.24
N SER A 78 -59.49 -3.13 -12.48
CA SER A 78 -58.19 -3.37 -13.10
C SER A 78 -58.22 -3.16 -14.61
N ILE A 79 -57.19 -2.54 -15.20
CA ILE A 79 -56.84 -2.73 -16.63
C ILE A 79 -55.30 -2.73 -16.80
N LYS A 80 -54.82 -3.80 -17.45
CA LYS A 80 -53.45 -4.07 -17.92
C LYS A 80 -53.24 -3.55 -19.37
N PRO A 81 -52.00 -3.53 -19.89
CA PRO A 81 -51.56 -2.65 -20.97
C PRO A 81 -51.92 -3.13 -22.37
N GLY A 82 -52.03 -2.18 -23.32
CA GLY A 82 -52.24 -2.44 -24.74
C GLY A 82 -51.14 -1.80 -25.60
N ASP A 83 -50.51 -2.65 -26.41
CA ASP A 83 -49.69 -2.33 -27.57
C ASP A 83 -50.44 -1.52 -28.64
N ALA A 84 -49.74 -0.60 -29.31
CA ALA A 84 -50.04 -0.21 -30.69
C ALA A 84 -48.79 0.28 -31.44
N THR A 85 -48.30 -0.63 -32.27
CA THR A 85 -47.60 -0.52 -33.56
C THR A 85 -47.53 0.81 -34.33
N ALA A 86 -46.31 1.05 -34.87
CA ALA A 86 -45.92 1.29 -36.28
C ALA A 86 -46.06 2.67 -36.95
N THR A 87 -44.93 3.15 -37.51
CA THR A 87 -44.66 3.49 -38.94
C THR A 87 -43.22 4.06 -39.04
N GLY A 88 -42.29 3.43 -39.78
CA GLY A 88 -41.83 3.79 -41.16
C GLY A 88 -40.69 4.84 -41.10
N ASP A 89 -39.55 4.84 -41.81
CA ASP A 89 -39.05 4.23 -43.05
C ASP A 89 -37.51 4.38 -43.03
N ALA A 90 -36.71 3.33 -43.30
CA ALA A 90 -35.97 3.08 -44.56
C ALA A 90 -34.91 4.13 -45.01
N THR A 91 -33.63 3.71 -44.99
CA THR A 91 -32.76 3.74 -46.19
C THR A 91 -31.60 2.75 -46.05
N LYS A 92 -31.49 1.85 -47.05
CA LYS A 92 -30.45 0.84 -47.25
C LYS A 92 -29.71 1.17 -48.55
N THR A 93 -28.39 1.09 -48.53
CA THR A 93 -27.47 0.81 -49.66
C THR A 93 -26.25 0.11 -49.04
N GLY A 94 -25.71 -1.03 -49.45
CA GLY A 94 -25.86 -1.87 -50.64
C GLY A 94 -24.47 -2.19 -51.22
N GLY A 95 -24.03 -3.47 -51.22
CA GLY A 95 -22.91 -3.99 -52.02
C GLY A 95 -21.97 -4.98 -51.30
N LYS A 96 -22.25 -6.30 -51.34
CA LYS A 96 -21.66 -7.38 -52.19
C LYS A 96 -20.19 -7.75 -51.83
N ALA A 97 -19.89 -8.91 -51.23
CA ALA A 97 -19.99 -10.32 -51.67
C ALA A 97 -18.87 -10.79 -52.61
N GLN A 98 -18.02 -11.71 -52.13
CA GLN A 98 -17.25 -12.65 -52.96
C GLN A 98 -17.16 -14.02 -52.27
N THR A 99 -17.34 -15.06 -53.08
CA THR A 99 -17.57 -16.48 -52.76
C THR A 99 -16.41 -17.37 -53.20
N GLY A 100 -16.24 -18.50 -52.51
CA GLY A 100 -15.52 -19.73 -52.93
C GLY A 100 -15.02 -20.46 -51.67
N GLY A 101 -15.62 -21.54 -51.15
CA GLY A 101 -15.81 -22.89 -51.74
C GLY A 101 -14.55 -23.71 -51.47
N SER A 102 -14.50 -24.93 -50.91
CA SER A 102 -15.48 -25.94 -50.48
C SER A 102 -14.71 -27.18 -49.95
N ASN A 103 -15.42 -28.10 -49.29
CA ASN A 103 -15.11 -29.51 -48.96
C ASN A 103 -14.36 -29.81 -47.63
N SER A 104 -14.73 -30.82 -46.84
CA SER A 104 -15.87 -31.78 -46.85
C SER A 104 -15.76 -32.70 -45.62
N GLY A 105 -16.89 -33.08 -45.01
CA GLY A 105 -17.02 -34.36 -44.28
C GLY A 105 -17.42 -34.26 -42.79
N GLY A 106 -18.73 -34.33 -42.50
CA GLY A 106 -19.24 -34.73 -41.16
C GLY A 106 -19.32 -36.26 -41.01
N PRO A 107 -20.21 -36.82 -40.16
CA PRO A 107 -20.92 -36.22 -39.04
C PRO A 107 -21.01 -37.13 -37.77
N ASN A 108 -21.52 -36.51 -36.70
CA ASN A 108 -22.48 -37.02 -35.70
C ASN A 108 -22.21 -38.19 -34.72
N ASN A 109 -22.57 -37.82 -33.48
CA ASN A 109 -23.38 -38.54 -32.48
C ASN A 109 -22.73 -39.55 -31.53
N GLY A 110 -22.97 -39.26 -30.24
CA GLY A 110 -23.73 -40.20 -29.43
C GLY A 110 -23.00 -40.69 -28.18
N SER A 111 -23.46 -40.21 -27.03
CA SER A 111 -23.27 -40.88 -25.73
C SER A 111 -23.63 -42.37 -25.81
N PRO A 112 -23.02 -43.22 -24.97
CA PRO A 112 -23.67 -44.44 -24.54
C PRO A 112 -23.94 -44.50 -23.03
N PRO A 113 -25.07 -45.09 -22.63
CA PRO A 113 -25.43 -45.38 -21.25
C PRO A 113 -25.05 -46.81 -20.82
N ASN A 114 -25.34 -47.03 -19.54
CA ASN A 114 -25.16 -48.17 -18.66
C ASN A 114 -26.03 -49.41 -18.99
N ARG A 115 -25.52 -50.63 -18.68
CA ARG A 115 -26.16 -51.95 -18.37
C ARG A 115 -25.15 -53.09 -18.68
N SER A 116 -25.01 -54.25 -18.02
CA SER A 116 -25.55 -54.88 -16.80
C SER A 116 -24.98 -56.32 -16.65
N ASN A 117 -24.57 -56.72 -15.42
CA ASN A 117 -24.59 -58.07 -14.76
C ASN A 117 -23.83 -59.31 -15.34
N PRO A 118 -23.60 -60.42 -14.57
CA PRO A 118 -24.06 -60.77 -13.20
C PRO A 118 -22.97 -61.28 -12.21
N GLY A 119 -23.35 -61.42 -10.93
CA GLY A 119 -22.44 -61.63 -9.78
C GLY A 119 -22.18 -63.06 -9.28
N SER A 120 -21.48 -63.16 -8.14
CA SER A 120 -21.60 -64.25 -7.16
C SER A 120 -20.93 -63.87 -5.82
N ASN A 121 -21.61 -64.19 -4.72
CA ASN A 121 -21.17 -64.06 -3.32
C ASN A 121 -19.93 -64.91 -3.00
N ASN A 122 -18.98 -64.41 -2.20
CA ASN A 122 -18.50 -65.14 -1.02
C ASN A 122 -17.66 -64.30 -0.04
N THR A 123 -17.93 -64.54 1.24
CA THR A 123 -17.33 -64.00 2.46
C THR A 123 -16.02 -64.70 2.88
N ASN A 124 -15.22 -64.02 3.73
CA ASN A 124 -14.13 -64.51 4.64
C ASN A 124 -12.67 -64.56 4.10
N PRO A 125 -11.62 -64.56 4.96
CA PRO A 125 -11.02 -63.38 5.60
C PRO A 125 -9.49 -63.28 5.37
N ALA A 126 -8.88 -62.16 5.80
CA ALA A 126 -7.45 -61.86 5.63
C ALA A 126 -6.49 -62.88 6.30
N PRO A 127 -5.33 -63.19 5.67
CA PRO A 127 -4.35 -64.14 6.22
C PRO A 127 -3.45 -63.53 7.30
N LYS A 128 -3.26 -64.27 8.40
CA LYS A 128 -2.33 -63.97 9.49
C LYS A 128 -0.87 -64.02 9.01
N LYS A 129 -0.10 -63.00 9.38
CA LYS A 129 1.37 -62.93 9.21
C LYS A 129 2.07 -64.06 9.99
N PRO A 130 3.14 -64.67 9.44
CA PRO A 130 3.90 -65.72 10.11
C PRO A 130 4.78 -65.14 11.22
N ALA A 131 4.84 -65.86 12.35
CA ALA A 131 5.69 -65.54 13.49
C ALA A 131 7.17 -65.73 13.14
N LYS A 132 8.00 -64.71 13.42
CA LYS A 132 9.45 -64.75 13.22
C LYS A 132 10.10 -65.67 14.27
N ARG A 133 10.77 -66.74 13.80
CA ARG A 133 11.62 -67.63 14.59
C ARG A 133 12.83 -66.87 15.12
N LYS A 134 13.10 -66.96 16.43
CA LYS A 134 14.34 -66.44 17.04
C LYS A 134 15.50 -67.37 16.69
N LEU A 135 16.58 -66.81 16.17
CA LEU A 135 17.85 -67.50 15.92
C LEU A 135 18.43 -68.06 17.24
N THR A 136 19.01 -69.25 17.16
CA THR A 136 19.62 -69.94 18.29
C THR A 136 20.95 -69.29 18.68
N PRO A 137 21.42 -69.49 19.93
CA PRO A 137 22.72 -68.96 20.38
C PRO A 137 23.90 -69.42 19.52
N GLN A 138 23.86 -70.62 18.94
CA GLN A 138 24.90 -71.11 18.03
C GLN A 138 24.89 -70.35 16.68
N GLU A 139 23.72 -70.06 16.11
CA GLU A 139 23.60 -69.25 14.88
C GLU A 139 24.04 -67.77 15.12
N ARG A 140 23.95 -67.26 16.36
CA ARG A 140 24.49 -65.94 16.74
C ARG A 140 26.01 -65.94 16.91
N GLU A 141 26.57 -67.04 17.40
CA GLU A 141 28.01 -67.16 17.64
C GLU A 141 28.78 -67.41 16.33
N GLU A 142 28.18 -68.12 15.37
CA GLU A 142 28.76 -68.33 14.04
C GLU A 142 28.75 -67.05 13.19
N ALA A 143 27.72 -66.21 13.33
CA ALA A 143 27.68 -64.86 12.75
C ALA A 143 28.72 -63.91 13.39
N ARG A 144 29.07 -64.12 14.66
CA ARG A 144 30.11 -63.32 15.35
C ARG A 144 31.53 -63.65 14.88
N ARG A 145 31.79 -64.91 14.52
CA ARG A 145 33.12 -65.39 14.09
C ARG A 145 33.55 -64.92 12.70
N GLN A 146 32.61 -64.52 11.84
CA GLN A 146 32.93 -64.05 10.49
C GLN A 146 33.27 -62.54 10.39
N SER A 147 33.31 -61.78 11.49
CA SER A 147 33.41 -60.30 11.43
C SER A 147 34.70 -59.66 12.00
N THR A 148 35.74 -60.42 12.30
CA THR A 148 36.98 -59.86 12.87
C THR A 148 38.04 -59.56 11.80
N GLY A 149 37.98 -58.34 11.24
CA GLY A 149 39.02 -57.69 10.43
C GLY A 149 38.79 -56.18 10.35
N ARG A 150 39.56 -55.42 11.14
CA ARG A 150 39.58 -53.95 11.33
C ARG A 150 39.86 -53.13 10.03
N PRO A 151 39.74 -51.77 10.03
CA PRO A 151 38.76 -50.91 10.71
C PRO A 151 38.35 -49.62 9.92
N ALA A 152 37.35 -48.91 10.49
CA ALA A 152 37.18 -47.45 10.48
C ALA A 152 36.72 -46.74 9.18
N LEU A 153 35.40 -46.66 8.99
CA LEU A 153 34.65 -45.44 8.66
C LEU A 153 33.17 -45.84 8.43
N ARG A 154 32.30 -45.54 9.40
CA ARG A 154 30.81 -45.53 9.36
C ARG A 154 30.27 -46.01 10.70
N ASN A 155 30.23 -45.10 11.67
CA ASN A 155 29.23 -45.16 12.74
C ASN A 155 29.14 -43.81 13.44
N THR A 156 28.51 -42.86 12.75
CA THR A 156 27.94 -41.66 13.39
C THR A 156 26.64 -41.22 12.72
N LEU A 157 25.92 -42.11 12.03
CA LEU A 157 24.59 -41.79 11.50
C LEU A 157 23.67 -43.03 11.55
N SER A 158 23.03 -43.23 12.70
CA SER A 158 21.66 -43.74 12.78
C SER A 158 21.21 -43.82 14.25
N ARG A 159 20.84 -42.67 14.80
CA ARG A 159 19.88 -42.60 15.91
C ARG A 159 18.83 -41.59 15.50
N THR A 160 17.63 -42.08 15.19
CA THR A 160 16.42 -41.27 15.13
C THR A 160 15.99 -40.95 16.57
N PRO A 161 15.83 -39.67 16.98
CA PRO A 161 15.05 -39.34 18.15
C PRO A 161 13.68 -38.80 17.72
N GLY A 162 12.68 -39.16 18.53
CA GLY A 162 11.30 -38.75 18.34
C GLY A 162 11.09 -37.25 18.59
N ARG A 163 10.01 -36.78 17.95
CA ARG A 163 9.20 -35.59 18.19
C ARG A 163 9.32 -34.98 19.60
N ALA A 164 10.00 -33.82 19.70
CA ALA A 164 9.72 -32.73 20.65
C ALA A 164 10.57 -31.47 20.33
N GLY A 165 9.93 -30.30 20.32
CA GLY A 165 10.46 -29.02 20.85
C GLY A 165 11.59 -28.29 20.13
N SER A 166 11.30 -27.06 19.68
CA SER A 166 12.23 -25.94 19.36
C SER A 166 13.43 -26.25 18.47
N ALA A 167 13.40 -25.74 17.24
CA ALA A 167 14.55 -25.67 16.35
C ALA A 167 15.71 -24.94 17.07
N GLY A 168 16.68 -25.71 17.57
CA GLY A 168 17.97 -25.18 17.94
C GLY A 168 18.60 -24.65 16.66
N THR A 169 18.68 -23.33 16.54
CA THR A 169 19.43 -22.64 15.49
C THR A 169 20.84 -23.21 15.48
N LEU A 170 21.17 -23.97 14.43
CA LEU A 170 22.55 -24.36 14.15
C LEU A 170 23.36 -23.06 14.12
N LYS A 171 24.43 -22.99 14.92
CA LYS A 171 25.33 -21.83 14.90
C LYS A 171 25.84 -21.67 13.46
N LYS A 172 25.68 -20.45 12.93
CA LYS A 172 26.18 -20.07 11.61
C LYS A 172 27.71 -20.17 11.60
N SER A 173 28.31 -20.42 10.44
CA SER A 173 29.77 -20.34 10.33
C SER A 173 30.22 -18.87 10.44
N PRO A 174 31.46 -18.59 10.88
CA PRO A 174 31.99 -17.22 10.91
C PRO A 174 31.91 -16.50 9.55
N GLU A 175 32.03 -17.25 8.45
CA GLU A 175 31.89 -16.72 7.08
C GLU A 175 30.46 -16.37 6.72
N GLN A 176 29.48 -17.19 7.14
CA GLN A 176 28.06 -16.85 7.01
C GLN A 176 27.72 -15.59 7.79
N GLU A 177 28.22 -15.46 9.02
CA GLU A 177 28.00 -14.26 9.83
C GLU A 177 28.60 -13.02 9.16
N LYS A 178 29.82 -13.12 8.60
CA LYS A 178 30.46 -12.02 7.87
C LYS A 178 29.68 -11.60 6.62
N TRP A 179 29.18 -12.57 5.84
CA TRP A 179 28.36 -12.25 4.67
C TRP A 179 27.03 -11.63 5.08
N GLU A 180 26.37 -12.16 6.11
CA GLU A 180 25.11 -11.57 6.59
C GLU A 180 25.31 -10.14 7.12
N GLU A 181 26.39 -9.89 7.86
CA GLU A 181 26.74 -8.54 8.34
C GLU A 181 26.95 -7.57 7.18
N GLN A 182 27.68 -7.98 6.13
CA GLN A 182 27.85 -7.18 4.92
C GLN A 182 26.49 -6.83 4.26
N TRP A 183 25.54 -7.77 4.22
CA TRP A 183 24.21 -7.50 3.67
C TRP A 183 23.40 -6.50 4.51
N TYR A 184 23.47 -6.62 5.83
CA TYR A 184 22.80 -5.68 6.72
C TYR A 184 23.38 -4.27 6.62
N ASP A 185 24.71 -4.14 6.53
CA ASP A 185 25.39 -2.85 6.33
C ASP A 185 24.97 -2.19 5.01
N GLU A 186 24.67 -2.99 4.00
CA GLU A 186 24.18 -2.55 2.69
C GLU A 186 22.65 -2.30 2.67
N GLY A 187 21.96 -2.52 3.80
CA GLY A 187 20.52 -2.28 3.94
C GLY A 187 19.63 -3.39 3.37
N PHE A 188 20.18 -4.58 3.12
CA PHE A 188 19.45 -5.74 2.59
C PHE A 188 19.23 -6.82 3.65
N ASN A 189 18.10 -7.52 3.58
CA ASN A 189 17.91 -8.74 4.35
C ASN A 189 18.69 -9.89 3.67
N PRO A 190 19.64 -10.54 4.35
CA PRO A 190 20.42 -11.61 3.73
C PRO A 190 19.54 -12.83 3.42
N PRO A 191 19.64 -13.40 2.20
CA PRO A 191 19.00 -14.67 1.87
C PRO A 191 19.69 -15.83 2.59
N GLU A 192 19.09 -17.02 2.57
CA GLU A 192 19.77 -18.23 3.07
C GLU A 192 21.01 -18.52 2.20
N MET A 193 22.19 -18.32 2.79
CA MET A 193 23.50 -18.55 2.18
C MET A 193 24.17 -19.78 2.79
N THR A 194 24.72 -20.65 1.96
CA THR A 194 25.51 -21.82 2.36
C THR A 194 26.94 -21.67 1.81
N PRO A 195 27.98 -21.67 2.66
CA PRO A 195 29.37 -21.76 2.22
C PRO A 195 29.54 -22.97 1.32
N THR A 196 30.00 -22.73 0.11
CA THR A 196 30.13 -23.75 -0.92
C THR A 196 31.58 -23.76 -1.41
N PRO A 197 32.35 -24.82 -1.11
CA PRO A 197 33.76 -24.89 -1.51
C PRO A 197 33.90 -25.06 -3.01
N VAL A 198 34.77 -24.26 -3.61
CA VAL A 198 35.07 -24.25 -5.05
C VAL A 198 36.58 -24.35 -5.27
N HIS A 199 36.96 -25.08 -6.31
CA HIS A 199 38.34 -25.15 -6.80
C HIS A 199 38.32 -25.09 -8.32
N GLY A 200 39.33 -24.49 -8.94
CA GLY A 200 39.42 -24.46 -10.39
C GLY A 200 40.81 -24.10 -10.90
N LYS A 201 40.95 -24.11 -12.23
CA LYS A 201 42.20 -23.78 -12.91
C LYS A 201 41.97 -22.87 -14.11
N ILE A 202 42.69 -21.75 -14.17
CA ILE A 202 42.71 -20.83 -15.31
C ILE A 202 43.99 -21.04 -16.12
N MET A 203 43.85 -21.19 -17.44
CA MET A 203 44.94 -21.43 -18.37
C MET A 203 44.94 -20.37 -19.49
N SER A 204 46.13 -19.97 -19.95
CA SER A 204 46.29 -19.17 -21.19
C SER A 204 46.04 -20.05 -22.41
N GLN A 205 45.32 -19.52 -23.41
CA GLN A 205 45.06 -20.22 -24.67
C GLN A 205 46.33 -20.37 -25.53
N GLU A 206 47.18 -19.34 -25.59
CA GLU A 206 48.45 -19.33 -26.33
C GLU A 206 49.51 -20.21 -25.66
N ALA A 207 49.80 -19.95 -24.39
CA ALA A 207 50.91 -20.59 -23.68
C ALA A 207 50.57 -22.03 -23.26
N ARG A 208 49.29 -22.34 -23.08
CA ARG A 208 48.83 -23.60 -22.43
C ARG A 208 49.44 -23.82 -21.06
N GLU A 209 49.78 -22.73 -20.39
CA GLU A 209 50.27 -22.68 -19.02
C GLU A 209 49.24 -22.03 -18.11
N GLY A 210 49.37 -22.24 -16.80
CA GLY A 210 48.50 -21.61 -15.81
C GLY A 210 48.73 -20.11 -15.78
N LEU A 211 47.64 -19.33 -15.73
CA LEU A 211 47.76 -17.89 -15.54
C LEU A 211 48.05 -17.60 -14.07
N ALA A 212 49.31 -17.28 -13.74
CA ALA A 212 49.70 -16.92 -12.38
C ALA A 212 49.22 -15.50 -12.03
N LYS A 213 48.81 -15.30 -10.76
CA LYS A 213 48.38 -14.00 -10.21
C LYS A 213 47.21 -13.35 -10.95
N ALA A 214 46.36 -14.13 -11.59
CA ALA A 214 45.12 -13.66 -12.14
C ALA A 214 44.09 -13.50 -11.02
N THR A 215 43.32 -12.42 -11.06
CA THR A 215 42.17 -12.23 -10.18
C THR A 215 40.97 -12.93 -10.80
N VAL A 216 40.42 -13.92 -10.08
CA VAL A 216 39.21 -14.66 -10.44
C VAL A 216 38.08 -14.19 -9.55
N ALA A 217 37.10 -13.52 -10.15
CA ALA A 217 35.87 -13.11 -9.47
C ALA A 217 34.76 -14.13 -9.78
N LEU A 218 34.26 -14.78 -8.73
CA LEU A 218 33.04 -15.58 -8.80
C LEU A 218 31.86 -14.75 -8.33
N ILE A 219 30.88 -14.59 -9.21
CA ILE A 219 29.68 -13.77 -9.00
C ILE A 219 28.51 -14.71 -8.72
N SER A 220 28.13 -14.84 -7.46
CA SER A 220 26.96 -15.62 -7.03
C SER A 220 25.68 -14.79 -7.13
N PHE A 221 24.62 -15.34 -7.72
CA PHE A 221 23.35 -14.61 -7.91
C PHE A 221 22.26 -15.10 -6.97
N PHE A 222 21.69 -14.18 -6.19
CA PHE A 222 20.64 -14.47 -5.21
C PHE A 222 19.31 -13.83 -5.61
N PRO A 223 18.18 -14.56 -5.64
CA PRO A 223 16.87 -13.94 -5.83
C PRO A 223 16.51 -13.07 -4.62
N LEU A 224 16.18 -11.81 -4.85
CA LEU A 224 15.68 -10.91 -3.81
C LEU A 224 14.35 -11.48 -3.26
N ASP A 225 14.16 -11.38 -1.94
CA ASP A 225 12.98 -11.88 -1.21
C ASP A 225 12.68 -13.38 -1.39
N GLY A 226 13.64 -14.16 -1.91
CA GLY A 226 13.44 -15.58 -2.20
C GLY A 226 12.43 -15.86 -3.32
N VAL A 227 12.05 -14.83 -4.11
CA VAL A 227 11.09 -14.97 -5.20
C VAL A 227 11.81 -15.41 -6.47
N ALA A 228 11.53 -16.62 -6.93
CA ALA A 228 12.05 -17.14 -8.19
C ALA A 228 11.64 -16.24 -9.37
N GLY A 229 12.62 -15.64 -10.05
CA GLY A 229 12.40 -14.74 -11.18
C GLY A 229 12.42 -13.25 -10.86
N GLY A 230 12.49 -12.86 -9.58
CA GLY A 230 12.67 -11.48 -9.15
C GLY A 230 14.06 -10.90 -9.48
N PRO A 231 14.35 -9.65 -9.06
CA PRO A 231 15.69 -9.07 -9.14
C PRO A 231 16.73 -9.96 -8.46
N LEU A 232 17.94 -9.97 -9.00
CA LEU A 232 19.05 -10.76 -8.52
C LEU A 232 20.04 -9.86 -7.80
N LEU A 233 20.46 -10.21 -6.59
CA LEU A 233 21.61 -9.57 -5.96
C LEU A 233 22.88 -10.37 -6.32
N PRO A 234 23.81 -9.78 -7.08
CA PRO A 234 25.13 -10.36 -7.27
C PRO A 234 25.99 -10.19 -6.01
N VAL A 235 26.70 -11.25 -5.63
CA VAL A 235 27.71 -11.23 -4.57
C VAL A 235 29.02 -11.72 -5.16
N ILE A 236 30.08 -10.93 -4.99
CA ILE A 236 31.38 -11.17 -5.61
C ILE A 236 32.31 -11.80 -4.57
N THR A 237 32.96 -12.90 -4.94
CA THR A 237 34.07 -13.49 -4.19
C THR A 237 35.31 -13.54 -5.08
N GLU A 238 36.40 -12.91 -4.63
CA GLU A 238 37.65 -12.85 -5.38
C GLU A 238 38.66 -13.90 -4.91
N PHE A 239 39.38 -14.46 -5.87
CA PHE A 239 40.52 -15.34 -5.66
C PHE A 239 41.71 -14.84 -6.47
N GLU A 240 42.92 -15.07 -5.98
CA GLU A 240 44.15 -14.92 -6.77
C GLU A 240 44.65 -16.32 -7.15
N THR A 241 44.99 -16.52 -8.42
CA THR A 241 45.54 -17.80 -8.87
C THR A 241 47.00 -17.97 -8.43
N ASP A 242 47.37 -19.20 -8.08
CA ASP A 242 48.75 -19.57 -7.79
C ASP A 242 49.64 -19.60 -9.06
N ASP A 243 50.93 -19.92 -8.89
CA ASP A 243 51.90 -20.02 -9.99
C ASP A 243 51.50 -21.05 -11.08
N ASN A 244 50.59 -21.97 -10.78
CA ASN A 244 50.07 -22.98 -11.71
C ASN A 244 48.69 -22.60 -12.27
N GLY A 245 48.16 -21.42 -11.96
CA GLY A 245 46.82 -20.98 -12.36
C GLY A 245 45.68 -21.58 -11.55
N LEU A 246 45.94 -22.20 -10.40
CA LEU A 246 44.93 -22.81 -9.53
C LEU A 246 44.33 -21.76 -8.59
N PHE A 247 43.02 -21.85 -8.33
CA PHE A 247 42.31 -21.05 -7.34
C PHE A 247 41.36 -21.92 -6.53
N GLY A 248 41.00 -21.48 -5.32
CA GLY A 248 39.97 -22.14 -4.51
C GLY A 248 39.69 -21.49 -3.17
N GLY A 249 38.53 -21.81 -2.61
CA GLY A 249 38.02 -21.35 -1.33
C GLY A 249 36.50 -21.48 -1.24
N ASP A 250 35.86 -20.82 -0.30
CA ASP A 250 34.40 -20.88 -0.12
C ASP A 250 33.71 -19.67 -0.75
N ILE A 251 32.61 -19.92 -1.48
CA ILE A 251 31.71 -18.88 -1.98
C ILE A 251 30.34 -18.96 -1.29
N PRO A 252 29.61 -17.83 -1.17
CA PRO A 252 28.22 -17.86 -0.76
C PRO A 252 27.37 -18.43 -1.90
N ALA A 253 26.50 -19.40 -1.63
CA ALA A 253 25.53 -19.91 -2.59
C ALA A 253 24.16 -20.13 -1.95
N SER A 254 23.09 -20.05 -2.74
CA SER A 254 21.73 -20.35 -2.29
C SER A 254 21.24 -21.68 -2.85
N LYS A 255 20.47 -22.42 -2.04
CA LYS A 255 19.69 -23.57 -2.51
C LYS A 255 18.53 -23.16 -3.41
N LEU A 256 18.12 -21.89 -3.35
CA LEU A 256 17.11 -21.32 -4.24
C LEU A 256 17.79 -20.87 -5.52
N ALA A 257 17.75 -21.72 -6.54
CA ALA A 257 18.33 -21.40 -7.85
C ALA A 257 17.58 -20.22 -8.50
N PRO A 258 18.30 -19.25 -9.10
CA PRO A 258 17.66 -18.18 -9.85
C PRO A 258 17.02 -18.75 -11.13
N LEU A 259 15.77 -18.36 -11.40
CA LEU A 259 15.04 -18.85 -12.57
C LEU A 259 15.61 -18.23 -13.86
N ASN A 260 15.93 -19.07 -14.84
CA ASN A 260 16.48 -18.68 -16.15
C ASN A 260 17.75 -17.82 -16.03
N TYR A 261 18.58 -18.10 -15.04
CA TYR A 261 19.86 -17.42 -14.80
C TYR A 261 20.84 -18.42 -14.18
N PRO A 262 22.16 -18.34 -14.44
CA PRO A 262 23.11 -19.21 -13.76
C PRO A 262 23.19 -18.88 -12.26
N PRO A 263 23.44 -19.89 -11.39
CA PRO A 263 23.68 -19.64 -9.97
C PRO A 263 24.97 -18.87 -9.72
N VAL A 264 26.01 -19.09 -10.53
CA VAL A 264 27.32 -18.41 -10.44
C VAL A 264 27.82 -18.05 -11.83
N ALA A 265 28.54 -16.94 -11.95
CA ALA A 265 29.34 -16.63 -13.11
C ALA A 265 30.81 -16.39 -12.74
N LEU A 266 31.69 -16.58 -13.72
CA LEU A 266 33.14 -16.39 -13.57
C LEU A 266 33.63 -15.23 -14.44
N ALA A 267 34.36 -14.30 -13.83
CA ALA A 267 35.08 -13.22 -14.50
C ALA A 267 36.57 -13.26 -14.11
N VAL A 268 37.46 -12.97 -15.07
CA VAL A 268 38.92 -13.05 -14.86
C VAL A 268 39.59 -11.77 -15.32
N THR A 269 40.44 -11.21 -14.46
CA THR A 269 41.31 -10.07 -14.76
C THR A 269 42.77 -10.48 -14.58
N TRP A 270 43.63 -10.16 -15.54
CA TRP A 270 45.05 -10.49 -15.52
C TRP A 270 45.88 -9.39 -16.17
N GLU A 271 46.92 -8.88 -15.48
CA GLU A 271 47.83 -7.82 -15.99
C GLU A 271 47.13 -6.55 -16.53
N GLY A 272 45.94 -6.21 -16.01
CA GLY A 272 45.13 -5.09 -16.50
C GLY A 272 44.29 -5.41 -17.75
N HIS A 273 44.47 -6.58 -18.34
CA HIS A 273 43.57 -7.13 -19.35
C HIS A 273 42.38 -7.82 -18.67
N ARG A 274 41.17 -7.49 -19.10
CA ARG A 274 39.93 -8.15 -18.67
C ARG A 274 39.60 -9.23 -19.70
N ILE A 275 39.97 -10.49 -19.41
CA ILE A 275 40.08 -11.52 -20.46
C ILE A 275 38.86 -12.44 -20.53
N VAL A 276 37.90 -12.41 -19.60
CA VAL A 276 36.70 -13.28 -19.72
C VAL A 276 35.42 -12.53 -19.42
N ALA A 277 34.52 -12.47 -20.41
CA ALA A 277 33.14 -12.05 -20.20
C ALA A 277 32.34 -13.18 -19.55
N GLY A 278 32.02 -13.02 -18.26
CA GLY A 278 30.98 -13.74 -17.49
C GLY A 278 30.59 -15.12 -17.99
N MET A 279 31.43 -16.13 -17.75
CA MET A 279 31.09 -17.50 -18.15
C MET A 279 30.09 -18.09 -17.14
N PRO A 280 28.89 -18.50 -17.57
CA PRO A 280 27.87 -19.03 -16.67
C PRO A 280 28.25 -20.42 -16.16
N ILE A 281 28.20 -20.61 -14.85
CA ILE A 281 28.35 -21.92 -14.19
C ILE A 281 26.94 -22.43 -13.87
N THR A 282 26.39 -23.29 -14.74
CA THR A 282 24.99 -23.74 -14.64
C THR A 282 24.77 -24.85 -13.60
N THR A 283 25.84 -25.50 -13.15
CA THR A 283 25.80 -26.60 -12.17
C THR A 283 26.64 -26.21 -10.96
N LEU A 284 25.99 -26.02 -9.82
CA LEU A 284 26.62 -25.78 -8.54
C LEU A 284 25.92 -26.62 -7.47
N ASP A 285 26.65 -27.57 -6.88
CA ASP A 285 26.15 -28.39 -5.78
C ASP A 285 26.38 -27.66 -4.45
N VAL A 286 25.34 -26.99 -3.96
CA VAL A 286 25.39 -26.12 -2.78
C VAL A 286 25.81 -26.90 -1.53
N GLY A 287 26.85 -26.40 -0.84
CA GLY A 287 27.42 -27.03 0.36
C GLY A 287 28.28 -28.27 0.07
N GLN A 288 28.59 -28.57 -1.19
CA GLN A 288 29.53 -29.61 -1.59
C GLN A 288 30.76 -29.00 -2.28
N GLN A 289 31.83 -29.80 -2.39
CA GLN A 289 33.02 -29.40 -3.16
C GLN A 289 32.69 -29.39 -4.65
N ASN A 290 32.83 -28.22 -5.26
CA ASN A 290 32.64 -28.01 -6.68
C ASN A 290 34.00 -27.86 -7.36
N GLU A 291 34.31 -28.78 -8.26
CA GLU A 291 35.50 -28.71 -9.10
C GLU A 291 35.12 -28.05 -10.42
N PHE A 292 35.52 -26.80 -10.58
CA PHE A 292 35.40 -26.12 -11.85
C PHE A 292 36.56 -26.56 -12.75
N GLY A 293 36.22 -26.91 -14.00
CA GLY A 293 37.18 -27.45 -14.95
C GLY A 293 38.29 -26.46 -15.34
N ILE A 294 39.10 -26.86 -16.33
CA ILE A 294 40.07 -25.96 -16.94
C ILE A 294 39.32 -24.92 -17.76
N PHE A 295 39.48 -23.65 -17.39
CA PHE A 295 38.99 -22.53 -18.19
C PHE A 295 40.13 -21.90 -18.96
N TRP A 296 39.89 -21.70 -20.25
CA TRP A 296 40.80 -20.98 -21.11
C TRP A 296 40.42 -19.51 -21.06
N ALA A 297 41.39 -18.65 -20.76
CA ALA A 297 41.26 -17.23 -21.02
C ALA A 297 41.28 -17.04 -22.55
N PRO A 298 40.15 -16.73 -23.20
CA PRO A 298 40.12 -16.64 -24.65
C PRO A 298 40.96 -15.45 -25.10
N GLU A 299 41.67 -15.59 -26.20
CA GLU A 299 42.51 -14.51 -26.71
C GLU A 299 41.89 -13.80 -27.92
N GLN A 300 40.82 -14.34 -28.49
CA GLN A 300 40.15 -13.72 -29.64
C GLN A 300 39.29 -12.56 -29.18
N PRO A 301 39.75 -11.31 -29.38
CA PRO A 301 38.96 -10.16 -29.03
C PRO A 301 37.89 -9.99 -30.11
N PHE A 302 36.64 -9.78 -29.74
CA PHE A 302 35.70 -9.14 -30.64
C PHE A 302 35.75 -7.63 -30.44
N THR A 303 35.55 -6.92 -31.53
CA THR A 303 35.30 -5.47 -31.53
C THR A 303 33.81 -5.29 -31.73
N LEU A 304 33.18 -4.54 -30.83
CA LEU A 304 31.84 -4.04 -31.03
C LEU A 304 31.88 -2.52 -30.99
N ASP A 305 31.42 -1.92 -32.09
CA ASP A 305 31.18 -0.49 -32.14
C ASP A 305 29.84 -0.19 -31.48
N VAL A 306 29.88 0.67 -30.47
CA VAL A 306 28.73 1.20 -29.76
C VAL A 306 28.52 2.62 -30.25
N ASP A 307 27.31 2.99 -30.66
CA ASP A 307 26.92 4.38 -30.93
C ASP A 307 26.01 4.86 -29.79
N ALA A 308 26.50 5.84 -29.04
CA ALA A 308 25.85 6.49 -27.92
C ALA A 308 25.84 8.02 -28.11
N THR A 309 25.86 8.50 -29.36
CA THR A 309 25.84 9.93 -29.72
C THR A 309 24.69 10.72 -29.10
N GLN A 310 23.60 10.05 -28.70
CA GLN A 310 22.43 10.66 -28.05
C GLN A 310 22.62 10.93 -26.55
N PHE A 311 23.69 10.43 -25.92
CA PHE A 311 23.92 10.55 -24.49
C PHE A 311 24.98 11.62 -24.19
N THR A 312 24.70 12.50 -23.24
CA THR A 312 25.65 13.51 -22.76
C THR A 312 26.47 12.98 -21.59
N GLY A 313 27.75 13.34 -21.50
CA GLY A 313 28.65 12.96 -20.39
C GLY A 313 29.84 12.13 -20.86
N ALA A 314 30.41 11.34 -19.96
CA ALA A 314 31.48 10.38 -20.26
C ALA A 314 30.96 8.94 -20.08
N PRO A 315 30.10 8.44 -20.99
CA PRO A 315 29.54 7.12 -20.84
C PRO A 315 30.62 6.02 -21.00
N GLN A 316 30.38 4.89 -20.34
CA GLN A 316 31.16 3.67 -20.45
C GLN A 316 30.27 2.53 -20.93
N ALA A 317 30.78 1.72 -21.86
CA ALA A 317 30.11 0.53 -22.35
C ALA A 317 30.76 -0.73 -21.77
N PHE A 318 29.96 -1.57 -21.10
CA PHE A 318 30.38 -2.83 -20.46
C PHE A 318 29.84 -4.04 -21.21
N ALA A 319 30.65 -5.08 -21.41
CA ALA A 319 30.22 -6.34 -22.03
C ALA A 319 30.15 -7.50 -21.01
N THR A 320 28.94 -8.00 -20.74
CA THR A 320 28.71 -8.98 -19.66
C THR A 320 28.52 -10.42 -20.14
N GLY A 321 28.75 -10.72 -21.42
CA GLY A 321 28.46 -12.03 -21.98
C GLY A 321 26.97 -12.35 -21.92
N GLU A 322 26.58 -13.58 -21.58
CA GLU A 322 25.15 -13.96 -21.50
C GLU A 322 24.39 -13.40 -20.29
N LEU A 323 25.10 -12.75 -19.39
CA LEU A 323 24.56 -12.26 -18.13
C LEU A 323 23.82 -10.95 -18.35
N ASP A 324 22.52 -10.92 -18.07
CA ASP A 324 21.65 -9.75 -18.21
C ASP A 324 21.73 -8.83 -16.98
N PRO A 325 22.38 -7.65 -17.06
CA PRO A 325 22.53 -6.76 -15.92
C PRO A 325 21.23 -6.07 -15.51
N GLN A 326 20.20 -6.04 -16.37
CA GLN A 326 18.90 -5.47 -16.00
C GLN A 326 18.22 -6.28 -14.90
N ARG A 327 18.54 -7.57 -14.80
CA ARG A 327 18.05 -8.43 -13.72
C ARG A 327 18.75 -8.16 -12.39
N TRP A 328 19.89 -7.48 -12.38
CA TRP A 328 20.65 -7.26 -11.15
C TRP A 328 20.03 -6.11 -10.34
N HIS A 329 20.09 -6.20 -9.02
CA HIS A 329 19.68 -5.12 -8.13
C HIS A 329 20.53 -3.86 -8.39
N SER A 330 19.90 -2.69 -8.45
CA SER A 330 20.54 -1.43 -8.84
C SER A 330 21.74 -1.07 -7.98
N ALA A 331 21.64 -1.29 -6.66
CA ALA A 331 22.70 -0.93 -5.69
C ALA A 331 24.05 -1.64 -5.93
N LYS A 332 24.03 -2.87 -6.46
CA LYS A 332 25.25 -3.68 -6.71
C LYS A 332 25.65 -3.77 -8.17
N ARG A 333 24.81 -3.24 -9.06
CA ARG A 333 24.97 -3.40 -10.49
C ARG A 333 26.28 -2.77 -10.99
N LEU A 334 26.58 -1.54 -10.60
CA LEU A 334 27.77 -0.83 -11.06
C LEU A 334 29.08 -1.47 -10.56
N GLU A 335 29.11 -1.82 -9.26
CA GLU A 335 30.22 -2.57 -8.65
C GLU A 335 30.47 -3.89 -9.39
N THR A 336 29.41 -4.62 -9.71
CA THR A 336 29.51 -5.90 -10.44
C THR A 336 29.97 -5.71 -11.88
N LEU A 337 29.45 -4.68 -12.58
CA LEU A 337 29.88 -4.34 -13.95
C LEU A 337 31.38 -4.02 -14.03
N ALA A 338 31.98 -3.49 -12.95
CA ALA A 338 33.40 -3.17 -12.91
C ALA A 338 34.33 -4.38 -13.08
N TYR A 339 33.84 -5.62 -13.00
CA TYR A 339 34.60 -6.85 -13.25
C TYR A 339 34.59 -7.31 -14.71
N PHE A 340 33.80 -6.64 -15.56
CA PHE A 340 33.62 -7.02 -16.96
C PHE A 340 34.42 -6.10 -17.90
N PRO A 341 34.76 -6.55 -19.12
CA PRO A 341 35.38 -5.69 -20.12
C PRO A 341 34.56 -4.41 -20.35
N ALA A 342 35.25 -3.26 -20.33
CA ALA A 342 34.66 -1.94 -20.46
C ALA A 342 35.43 -1.11 -21.49
N ALA A 343 34.74 -0.20 -22.16
CA ALA A 343 35.36 0.82 -22.99
C ALA A 343 34.72 2.17 -22.72
N ASP A 344 35.56 3.21 -22.63
CA ASP A 344 35.10 4.59 -22.60
C ASP A 344 34.50 4.94 -23.96
N VAL A 345 33.33 5.60 -23.94
CA VAL A 345 32.74 6.18 -25.14
C VAL A 345 33.44 7.50 -25.42
N ALA A 346 33.95 7.65 -26.64
CA ALA A 346 34.61 8.86 -27.09
C ALA A 346 33.69 10.06 -26.91
N THR A 347 34.22 11.11 -26.29
CA THR A 347 33.49 12.36 -26.05
C THR A 347 33.86 13.45 -27.04
N GLU A 348 34.93 13.24 -27.81
CA GLU A 348 35.45 14.13 -28.85
C GLU A 348 35.83 13.30 -30.08
N ASP A 349 35.75 13.91 -31.27
CA ASP A 349 36.24 13.29 -32.49
C ASP A 349 37.77 13.19 -32.48
N PRO A 350 38.36 12.12 -33.06
CA PRO A 350 39.80 12.03 -33.24
C PRO A 350 40.27 13.17 -34.15
N LYS A 351 41.44 13.75 -33.84
CA LYS A 351 42.01 14.81 -34.67
C LYS A 351 42.33 14.27 -36.07
N GLU A 352 42.28 15.14 -37.07
CA GLU A 352 42.59 14.77 -38.46
C GLU A 352 43.98 14.10 -38.54
N GLY A 353 44.01 12.81 -38.85
CA GLY A 353 45.24 11.99 -38.95
C GLY A 353 45.58 11.16 -37.70
N GLU A 354 44.84 11.28 -36.60
CA GLU A 354 44.95 10.38 -35.44
C GLU A 354 43.97 9.20 -35.59
N GLU A 355 44.39 8.00 -35.18
CA GLU A 355 43.53 6.81 -35.14
C GLU A 355 42.71 6.83 -33.83
N GLY A 356 41.38 6.76 -33.93
CA GLY A 356 40.48 6.70 -32.77
C GLY A 356 39.00 6.56 -33.16
N PRO A 357 38.13 6.15 -32.23
CA PRO A 357 36.68 6.12 -32.44
C PRO A 357 36.09 7.55 -32.51
N PRO A 358 35.10 7.81 -33.38
CA PRO A 358 34.42 9.11 -33.46
C PRO A 358 33.61 9.44 -32.21
N GLN A 359 33.23 10.71 -32.03
CA GLN A 359 32.45 11.17 -30.89
C GLN A 359 31.15 10.36 -30.74
N GLY A 360 30.86 9.94 -29.52
CA GLY A 360 29.72 9.10 -29.18
C GLY A 360 29.96 7.62 -29.46
N HIS A 361 31.15 7.21 -29.91
CA HIS A 361 31.46 5.80 -30.17
C HIS A 361 32.40 5.16 -29.15
N ALA A 362 32.18 3.89 -28.84
CA ALA A 362 33.13 3.05 -28.12
C ALA A 362 33.42 1.76 -28.89
N THR A 363 34.66 1.28 -28.80
CA THR A 363 35.04 -0.06 -29.23
C THR A 363 35.22 -0.92 -27.99
N VAL A 364 34.25 -1.77 -27.70
CA VAL A 364 34.38 -2.72 -26.58
C VAL A 364 35.15 -3.93 -27.07
N ILE A 365 36.27 -4.21 -26.39
CA ILE A 365 37.12 -5.37 -26.63
C ILE A 365 36.78 -6.43 -25.58
N GLY A 366 36.13 -7.50 -26.01
CA GLY A 366 35.76 -8.62 -25.13
C GLY A 366 36.07 -9.96 -25.77
N THR A 367 35.85 -11.04 -25.04
CA THR A 367 36.05 -12.40 -25.54
C THR A 367 34.72 -13.07 -25.85
N TRP A 368 34.65 -13.78 -26.97
CA TRP A 368 33.44 -14.44 -27.47
C TRP A 368 33.75 -15.86 -27.91
N ASP A 369 32.91 -16.82 -27.48
CA ASP A 369 33.09 -18.25 -27.76
C ASP A 369 32.43 -18.72 -29.07
N GLY A 370 31.82 -17.79 -29.82
CA GLY A 370 31.17 -18.06 -31.10
C GLY A 370 29.70 -18.51 -31.01
N LYS A 371 29.17 -18.79 -29.81
CA LYS A 371 27.81 -19.34 -29.63
C LYS A 371 26.83 -18.32 -29.09
N ASP A 372 27.31 -17.46 -28.19
CA ASP A 372 26.44 -16.70 -27.32
C ASP A 372 26.38 -15.22 -27.72
N LYS A 373 25.34 -14.48 -27.32
CA LYS A 373 25.26 -13.04 -27.64
C LYS A 373 25.55 -12.21 -26.40
N PRO A 374 26.62 -11.39 -26.38
CA PRO A 374 26.93 -10.59 -25.22
C PRO A 374 25.86 -9.52 -25.00
N TYR A 375 25.49 -9.28 -23.74
CA TYR A 375 24.82 -8.05 -23.36
C TYR A 375 25.84 -6.92 -23.28
N ILE A 376 25.44 -5.76 -23.79
CA ILE A 376 26.21 -4.53 -23.73
C ILE A 376 25.41 -3.53 -22.94
N THR A 377 26.02 -2.99 -21.90
CA THR A 377 25.39 -2.07 -20.97
C THR A 377 26.09 -0.72 -21.02
N LEU A 378 25.34 0.33 -21.33
CA LEU A 378 25.81 1.69 -21.32
C LEU A 378 25.53 2.33 -19.95
N VAL A 379 26.55 2.96 -19.38
CA VAL A 379 26.52 3.55 -18.04
C VAL A 379 27.10 4.97 -18.08
N ASN A 380 26.53 5.90 -17.32
CA ASN A 380 27.17 7.17 -16.94
C ASN A 380 27.53 7.10 -15.46
N GLY A 381 28.52 7.85 -14.97
CA GLY A 381 29.03 7.74 -13.59
C GLY A 381 28.01 7.65 -12.45
N GLU A 382 26.76 8.09 -12.64
CA GLU A 382 25.67 8.01 -11.64
C GLU A 382 24.58 6.96 -11.93
N GLY A 383 24.53 6.32 -13.11
CA GLY A 383 23.44 5.39 -13.46
C GLY A 383 23.57 4.64 -14.78
N LEU A 384 22.81 3.55 -14.91
CA LEU A 384 22.71 2.74 -16.13
C LEU A 384 21.75 3.42 -17.10
N PHE A 385 22.18 3.64 -18.34
CA PHE A 385 21.32 4.18 -19.39
C PHE A 385 20.46 3.08 -20.01
N GLN A 386 21.10 2.03 -20.53
CA GLN A 386 20.41 1.02 -21.29
C GLN A 386 21.28 -0.24 -21.42
N THR A 387 20.64 -1.40 -21.55
CA THR A 387 21.29 -2.66 -21.87
C THR A 387 20.69 -3.17 -23.17
N ARG A 388 21.53 -3.52 -24.15
CA ARG A 388 21.09 -4.07 -25.44
C ARG A 388 21.88 -5.34 -25.77
N ARG A 389 21.33 -6.17 -26.66
CA ARG A 389 22.02 -7.31 -27.27
C ARG A 389 22.29 -7.00 -28.74
N PRO A 390 23.52 -7.19 -29.24
CA PRO A 390 23.81 -7.02 -30.65
C PRO A 390 23.12 -8.12 -31.47
N SER A 391 22.62 -7.74 -32.65
CA SER A 391 22.24 -8.71 -33.68
C SER A 391 23.50 -9.34 -34.28
N ASN A 392 23.44 -10.63 -34.64
CA ASN A 392 24.54 -11.32 -35.31
C ASN A 392 24.89 -10.57 -36.61
N ALA A 393 26.18 -10.31 -36.84
CA ALA A 393 26.60 -9.90 -38.17
C ALA A 393 26.36 -11.07 -39.14
N THR A 394 25.86 -10.79 -40.33
CA THR A 394 25.86 -11.75 -41.44
C THR A 394 27.26 -12.34 -41.57
N THR A 395 27.34 -13.68 -41.62
CA THR A 395 28.55 -14.50 -41.52
C THR A 395 29.71 -13.90 -42.30
N ALA A 396 30.67 -13.28 -41.59
CA ALA A 396 31.90 -12.81 -42.21
C ALA A 396 32.65 -14.05 -42.73
N SER A 397 32.85 -14.15 -44.04
CA SER A 397 33.59 -15.27 -44.63
C SER A 397 35.02 -15.24 -44.12
N ASN A 398 35.53 -16.39 -43.64
CA ASN A 398 36.84 -16.62 -43.01
C ASN A 398 38.11 -16.29 -43.84
N ASN A 399 38.06 -15.35 -44.79
CA ASN A 399 39.16 -15.04 -45.70
C ASN A 399 39.96 -13.77 -45.35
N SER A 400 39.83 -13.22 -44.14
CA SER A 400 40.64 -12.06 -43.74
C SER A 400 42.05 -12.50 -43.31
N ASN A 401 43.02 -12.35 -44.21
CA ASN A 401 44.44 -12.42 -43.93
C ASN A 401 44.85 -11.33 -42.91
N GLY A 402 44.76 -11.64 -41.61
CA GLY A 402 45.80 -11.34 -40.63
C GLY A 402 45.97 -9.93 -40.04
N LYS A 403 45.05 -8.96 -40.19
CA LYS A 403 45.18 -7.68 -39.43
C LYS A 403 43.91 -7.06 -38.85
N ASN A 404 42.73 -7.37 -39.36
CA ASN A 404 41.48 -6.86 -38.79
C ASN A 404 40.68 -8.04 -38.23
N LEU A 405 40.49 -8.07 -36.92
CA LEU A 405 39.58 -9.00 -36.27
C LEU A 405 38.19 -8.78 -36.89
N PRO A 406 37.51 -9.83 -37.39
CA PRO A 406 36.16 -9.65 -37.93
C PRO A 406 35.24 -9.19 -36.80
N ALA A 407 34.59 -8.03 -36.95
CA ALA A 407 33.50 -7.62 -36.06
C ALA A 407 32.36 -8.65 -36.22
N PRO A 408 32.14 -9.56 -35.25
CA PRO A 408 31.14 -10.61 -35.39
C PRO A 408 29.71 -10.09 -35.18
N PHE A 409 29.60 -8.81 -34.82
CA PHE A 409 28.38 -8.12 -34.47
C PHE A 409 28.24 -6.85 -35.30
N ALA A 410 27.00 -6.48 -35.65
CA ALA A 410 26.71 -5.17 -36.21
C ALA A 410 26.92 -4.07 -35.14
N THR A 411 27.20 -2.84 -35.57
CA THR A 411 27.25 -1.67 -34.69
C THR A 411 25.97 -1.60 -33.85
N LEU A 412 26.16 -1.48 -32.54
CA LEU A 412 25.07 -1.41 -31.58
C LEU A 412 24.74 0.04 -31.30
N VAL A 413 23.63 0.52 -31.88
CA VAL A 413 23.12 1.87 -31.61
C VAL A 413 22.31 1.83 -30.32
N PHE A 414 22.65 2.70 -29.37
CA PHE A 414 21.85 2.97 -28.18
C PHE A 414 20.96 4.17 -28.49
N GLU A 415 19.65 3.97 -28.40
CA GLU A 415 18.67 5.04 -28.56
C GLU A 415 18.15 5.40 -27.18
N ASN A 416 18.01 6.70 -26.94
CA ASN A 416 17.42 7.21 -25.72
C ASN A 416 15.89 7.00 -25.76
N ASP A 417 15.43 5.78 -25.46
CA ASP A 417 14.01 5.42 -25.41
C ASP A 417 13.23 6.25 -24.35
N ALA A 418 13.93 6.85 -23.38
CA ALA A 418 13.37 7.65 -22.29
C ALA A 418 12.86 9.04 -22.73
N LEU A 419 13.09 9.47 -23.97
CA LEU A 419 12.62 10.75 -24.47
C LEU A 419 11.39 10.65 -25.39
N THR A 420 10.82 9.46 -25.55
CA THR A 420 9.66 9.31 -26.44
C THR A 420 8.43 9.92 -25.76
N PRO A 421 7.83 11.00 -26.30
CA PRO A 421 6.79 11.74 -25.58
C PRO A 421 5.56 10.88 -25.30
N ILE A 422 4.97 11.04 -24.13
CA ILE A 422 3.61 10.53 -23.87
C ILE A 422 2.63 11.62 -24.28
N THR A 423 1.72 11.32 -25.19
CA THR A 423 0.70 12.27 -25.67
C THR A 423 -0.70 11.71 -25.45
N GLY A 424 -1.65 12.58 -25.12
CA GLY A 424 -3.02 12.16 -24.87
C GLY A 424 -4.00 13.32 -24.75
N GLN A 425 -5.26 12.98 -24.48
CA GLN A 425 -6.35 13.93 -24.32
C GLN A 425 -7.16 13.60 -23.07
N VAL A 426 -7.46 14.61 -22.27
CA VAL A 426 -8.43 14.55 -21.17
C VAL A 426 -9.79 15.00 -21.69
N ILE A 427 -10.79 14.13 -21.56
CA ILE A 427 -12.16 14.38 -22.06
C ILE A 427 -13.19 14.13 -20.95
N ASP A 428 -14.37 14.73 -21.07
CA ASP A 428 -15.51 14.40 -20.21
C ASP A 428 -16.28 13.17 -20.72
N ALA A 429 -17.39 12.84 -20.05
CA ALA A 429 -18.26 11.71 -20.42
C ALA A 429 -18.86 11.83 -21.84
N ASP A 430 -19.03 13.05 -22.36
CA ASP A 430 -19.58 13.32 -23.69
C ASP A 430 -18.50 13.40 -24.76
N GLY A 431 -17.22 13.29 -24.37
CA GLY A 431 -16.07 13.34 -25.26
C GLY A 431 -15.57 14.75 -25.55
N ALA A 432 -16.03 15.77 -24.84
CA ALA A 432 -15.50 17.12 -24.96
C ALA A 432 -14.16 17.24 -24.21
N GLY A 433 -13.19 17.92 -24.82
CA GLY A 433 -11.88 18.15 -24.20
C GLY A 433 -11.97 19.02 -22.94
N ILE A 434 -11.29 18.61 -21.88
CA ILE A 434 -11.26 19.32 -20.59
C ILE A 434 -9.95 20.11 -20.49
N ALA A 435 -10.05 21.43 -20.49
CA ALA A 435 -8.91 22.33 -20.36
C ALA A 435 -8.44 22.48 -18.91
N GLY A 436 -7.14 22.70 -18.70
CA GLY A 436 -6.60 23.00 -17.36
C GLY A 436 -6.48 21.79 -16.43
N ALA A 437 -6.71 20.58 -16.91
CA ALA A 437 -6.56 19.37 -16.10
C ALA A 437 -5.07 19.05 -15.89
N ALA A 438 -4.68 18.84 -14.63
CA ALA A 438 -3.33 18.46 -14.26
C ALA A 438 -3.15 16.94 -14.41
N VAL A 439 -2.36 16.53 -15.40
CA VAL A 439 -2.01 15.13 -15.66
C VAL A 439 -0.66 14.84 -15.04
N THR A 440 -0.58 13.87 -14.14
CA THR A 440 0.63 13.49 -13.40
C THR A 440 1.02 12.04 -13.69
N THR A 441 2.30 11.78 -13.98
CA THR A 441 2.83 10.42 -14.15
C THR A 441 2.94 9.70 -12.80
N VAL A 442 2.52 8.43 -12.75
CA VAL A 442 2.55 7.56 -11.57
C VAL A 442 3.33 6.29 -11.90
N GLY A 443 4.35 5.91 -11.12
CA GLY A 443 5.06 4.63 -11.32
C GLY A 443 6.53 4.57 -10.91
N GLY A 444 7.19 5.70 -10.63
CA GLY A 444 8.57 5.77 -10.18
C GLY A 444 8.81 6.88 -9.15
N ASP A 445 10.07 7.08 -8.76
CA ASP A 445 10.47 8.08 -7.74
C ASP A 445 10.32 9.52 -8.24
N LEU A 446 10.28 9.71 -9.57
CA LEU A 446 10.05 11.01 -10.21
C LEU A 446 8.60 11.09 -10.71
N SER A 447 7.84 12.05 -10.19
CA SER A 447 6.54 12.43 -10.77
C SER A 447 6.69 13.72 -11.57
N ARG A 448 6.06 13.78 -12.75
CA ARG A 448 5.94 14.99 -13.55
C ARG A 448 4.48 15.30 -13.77
N THR A 449 4.16 16.58 -13.82
CA THR A 449 2.80 17.07 -14.07
C THR A 449 2.79 17.98 -15.29
N VAL A 450 1.83 17.79 -16.18
CA VAL A 450 1.54 18.68 -17.31
C VAL A 450 0.08 19.13 -17.24
N ILE A 451 -0.23 20.27 -17.83
CA ILE A 451 -1.59 20.81 -17.87
C ILE A 451 -2.18 20.61 -19.25
N SER A 452 -3.42 20.13 -19.33
CA SER A 452 -4.13 20.00 -20.61
C SER A 452 -4.47 21.35 -21.22
N ASP A 453 -4.38 21.46 -22.54
CA ASP A 453 -4.70 22.67 -23.28
C ASP A 453 -6.22 22.91 -23.44
N ALA A 454 -6.61 23.95 -24.18
CA ALA A 454 -8.01 24.31 -24.39
C ALA A 454 -8.88 23.20 -25.04
N ALA A 455 -8.26 22.26 -25.75
CA ALA A 455 -8.92 21.10 -26.35
C ALA A 455 -8.71 19.81 -25.55
N GLY A 456 -8.14 19.91 -24.34
CA GLY A 456 -7.87 18.79 -23.45
C GLY A 456 -6.59 18.02 -23.76
N TRP A 457 -5.77 18.43 -24.73
CA TRP A 457 -4.56 17.71 -25.09
C TRP A 457 -3.43 17.97 -24.09
N PHE A 458 -2.65 16.93 -23.80
CA PHE A 458 -1.45 17.01 -22.97
C PHE A 458 -0.28 16.29 -23.64
N THR A 459 0.94 16.71 -23.28
CA THR A 459 2.18 16.07 -23.76
C THR A 459 3.25 16.11 -22.69
N PHE A 460 3.77 14.94 -22.34
CA PHE A 460 5.01 14.82 -21.59
C PHE A 460 6.15 14.72 -22.60
N THR A 461 6.91 15.80 -22.79
CA THR A 461 8.06 15.83 -23.71
C THR A 461 9.26 15.01 -23.22
N ASP A 462 9.29 14.72 -21.92
CA ASP A 462 10.34 13.96 -21.25
C ASP A 462 9.66 13.25 -20.06
N PRO A 463 8.92 12.15 -20.33
CA PRO A 463 8.22 11.39 -19.30
C PRO A 463 9.23 10.61 -18.44
N PRO A 464 8.98 10.40 -17.13
CA PRO A 464 9.81 9.52 -16.33
C PRO A 464 9.89 8.11 -16.93
N GLU A 465 11.10 7.51 -16.94
CA GLU A 465 11.36 6.17 -17.47
C GLU A 465 10.38 5.11 -16.94
N LYS A 466 9.99 5.25 -15.67
CA LYS A 466 9.04 4.37 -14.98
C LYS A 466 7.69 5.04 -14.84
N THR A 467 7.02 5.28 -15.96
CA THR A 467 5.60 5.61 -15.95
C THR A 467 4.81 4.31 -16.03
N ASN A 468 3.89 4.08 -15.09
CA ASN A 468 2.99 2.93 -15.09
C ASN A 468 1.53 3.36 -15.32
N ALA A 469 1.18 4.57 -14.90
CA ALA A 469 -0.16 5.12 -15.02
C ALA A 469 -0.09 6.66 -15.11
N LEU A 470 -1.17 7.27 -15.56
CA LEU A 470 -1.39 8.71 -15.51
C LEU A 470 -2.56 8.99 -14.56
N LYS A 471 -2.36 9.88 -13.60
CA LYS A 471 -3.38 10.43 -12.70
C LYS A 471 -3.80 11.80 -13.22
N VAL A 472 -5.09 12.11 -13.23
CA VAL A 472 -5.62 13.40 -13.67
C VAL A 472 -6.44 14.03 -12.58
N VAL A 473 -6.11 15.29 -12.27
CA VAL A 473 -6.82 16.13 -11.30
C VAL A 473 -7.33 17.37 -12.02
N HIS A 474 -8.59 17.73 -11.75
CA HIS A 474 -9.22 18.96 -12.23
C HIS A 474 -10.18 19.48 -11.15
N ASP A 475 -10.39 20.79 -11.07
CA ASP A 475 -11.19 21.42 -10.01
C ASP A 475 -12.67 21.02 -10.07
N ASP A 476 -13.24 20.96 -11.27
CA ASP A 476 -14.66 20.63 -11.48
C ASP A 476 -14.97 19.13 -11.61
N TYR A 477 -13.96 18.25 -11.66
CA TYR A 477 -14.16 16.82 -11.93
C TYR A 477 -13.54 15.94 -10.85
N VAL A 478 -14.14 14.78 -10.63
CA VAL A 478 -13.59 13.75 -9.75
C VAL A 478 -12.28 13.24 -10.37
N GLU A 479 -11.25 13.08 -9.55
CA GLU A 479 -9.95 12.55 -9.98
C GLU A 479 -10.12 11.19 -10.67
N ASN A 480 -9.33 10.96 -11.73
CA ASN A 480 -9.26 9.66 -12.38
C ASN A 480 -7.81 9.22 -12.63
N GLN A 481 -7.60 7.93 -12.82
CA GLN A 481 -6.30 7.35 -13.15
C GLN A 481 -6.44 6.32 -14.27
N VAL A 482 -5.58 6.41 -15.29
CA VAL A 482 -5.50 5.44 -16.40
C VAL A 482 -4.17 4.70 -16.36
N GLY A 483 -4.19 3.40 -16.63
CA GLY A 483 -3.00 2.57 -16.75
C GLY A 483 -3.33 1.18 -17.32
N PRO A 484 -2.35 0.42 -17.84
CA PRO A 484 -0.93 0.79 -17.92
C PRO A 484 -0.64 1.85 -19.01
N VAL A 485 0.33 2.72 -18.78
CA VAL A 485 0.86 3.70 -19.76
C VAL A 485 2.39 3.63 -19.74
N GLN A 486 3.04 3.64 -20.91
CA GLN A 486 4.50 3.58 -21.08
C GLN A 486 5.01 4.80 -21.87
N PRO A 487 6.29 5.23 -21.68
CA PRO A 487 6.94 6.20 -22.56
C PRO A 487 6.79 5.83 -24.04
N GLY A 488 6.40 6.80 -24.88
CA GLY A 488 6.07 6.59 -26.29
C GLY A 488 4.60 6.29 -26.61
N ASP A 489 3.76 6.05 -25.59
CA ASP A 489 2.32 5.93 -25.81
C ASP A 489 1.75 7.26 -26.36
N SER A 490 0.97 7.14 -27.43
CA SER A 490 0.31 8.27 -28.08
C SER A 490 -1.20 8.09 -28.11
N ASN A 491 -1.92 9.21 -28.09
CA ASN A 491 -3.39 9.25 -28.02
C ASN A 491 -3.97 8.55 -26.78
N VAL A 492 -3.31 8.66 -25.63
CA VAL A 492 -3.87 8.19 -24.35
C VAL A 492 -5.12 9.00 -24.03
N VAL A 493 -6.28 8.36 -23.94
CA VAL A 493 -7.54 9.04 -23.60
C VAL A 493 -7.85 8.86 -22.12
N ILE A 494 -8.06 9.95 -21.42
CA ILE A 494 -8.44 9.96 -19.99
C ILE A 494 -9.81 10.59 -19.86
N THR A 495 -10.81 9.80 -19.49
CA THR A 495 -12.19 10.26 -19.34
C THR A 495 -12.48 10.67 -17.90
N LEU A 496 -12.75 11.94 -17.63
CA LEU A 496 -13.30 12.40 -16.36
C LEU A 496 -14.82 12.33 -16.42
N GLY A 497 -15.36 11.15 -16.10
CA GLY A 497 -16.79 10.85 -16.30
C GLY A 497 -17.73 11.51 -15.30
N THR A 498 -17.24 12.05 -14.19
CA THR A 498 -18.08 12.58 -13.11
C THR A 498 -17.58 13.94 -12.66
N ARG A 499 -18.46 14.95 -12.69
CA ARG A 499 -18.18 16.26 -12.10
C ARG A 499 -18.16 16.15 -10.58
N ARG A 500 -17.34 16.97 -9.91
CA ARG A 500 -17.36 17.05 -8.45
C ARG A 500 -18.74 17.54 -8.01
N PRO A 501 -19.42 16.81 -7.11
CA PRO A 501 -20.70 17.24 -6.61
C PRO A 501 -20.54 18.52 -5.79
N ARG A 502 -21.29 19.54 -6.17
CA ARG A 502 -21.43 20.82 -5.45
C ARG A 502 -22.88 20.94 -5.02
N ILE A 503 -23.23 20.34 -3.89
CA ILE A 503 -24.61 20.22 -3.42
C ILE A 503 -25.05 21.52 -2.73
N GLN A 504 -26.08 22.18 -3.27
CA GLN A 504 -26.71 23.36 -2.69
C GLN A 504 -27.97 22.93 -1.94
N LEU A 505 -28.03 23.25 -0.65
CA LEU A 505 -29.13 22.91 0.25
C LEU A 505 -29.75 24.18 0.81
N HIS A 506 -31.07 24.24 0.92
CA HIS A 506 -31.78 25.21 1.73
C HIS A 506 -32.55 24.46 2.83
N VAL A 507 -32.13 24.60 4.08
CA VAL A 507 -32.64 23.77 5.18
C VAL A 507 -33.48 24.59 6.13
N ILE A 508 -34.72 24.16 6.35
CA ILE A 508 -35.72 24.87 7.14
C ILE A 508 -36.36 23.96 8.19
N ASP A 509 -36.83 24.57 9.27
CA ASP A 509 -37.67 23.90 10.27
C ASP A 509 -39.06 23.63 9.68
N ARG A 510 -39.50 22.37 9.71
CA ARG A 510 -40.78 21.95 9.12
C ARG A 510 -41.98 22.68 9.70
N ILE A 511 -41.97 23.03 10.98
CA ILE A 511 -43.11 23.64 11.68
C ILE A 511 -43.06 25.16 11.56
N THR A 512 -41.92 25.76 11.89
CA THR A 512 -41.79 27.22 11.97
C THR A 512 -41.43 27.85 10.63
N GLN A 513 -40.96 27.04 9.67
CA GLN A 513 -40.47 27.48 8.35
C GLN A 513 -39.29 28.47 8.46
N ILE A 514 -38.64 28.52 9.63
CA ILE A 514 -37.46 29.34 9.88
C ILE A 514 -36.22 28.59 9.36
N PRO A 515 -35.28 29.26 8.68
CA PRO A 515 -34.04 28.64 8.24
C PRO A 515 -33.18 28.12 9.40
N ILE A 516 -32.60 26.95 9.22
CA ILE A 516 -31.70 26.32 10.19
C ILE A 516 -30.26 26.71 9.84
N GLY A 517 -29.60 27.44 10.75
CA GLY A 517 -28.32 28.08 10.48
C GLY A 517 -27.06 27.23 10.71
N ASP A 518 -27.17 26.04 11.28
CA ASP A 518 -26.02 25.16 11.50
C ASP A 518 -26.43 23.69 11.44
N LEU A 519 -25.59 22.87 10.82
CA LEU A 519 -25.85 21.46 10.52
C LEU A 519 -24.57 20.63 10.63
N SER A 520 -24.71 19.42 11.17
CA SER A 520 -23.75 18.34 11.02
C SER A 520 -24.14 17.50 9.82
N VAL A 521 -23.24 17.30 8.87
CA VAL A 521 -23.50 16.55 7.64
C VAL A 521 -22.61 15.32 7.59
N GLN A 522 -23.24 14.15 7.55
CA GLN A 522 -22.58 12.88 7.30
C GLN A 522 -22.64 12.58 5.80
N VAL A 523 -21.49 12.34 5.17
CA VAL A 523 -21.37 12.08 3.73
C VAL A 523 -20.86 10.66 3.51
N ILE A 524 -21.56 9.92 2.65
CA ILE A 524 -21.09 8.63 2.14
C ILE A 524 -20.74 8.81 0.67
N GLY A 525 -19.44 8.90 0.38
CA GLY A 525 -18.92 8.95 -0.99
C GLY A 525 -18.89 7.58 -1.66
N LEU A 526 -18.57 7.55 -2.95
CA LEU A 526 -18.27 6.34 -3.71
C LEU A 526 -16.80 6.32 -4.08
N TYR A 527 -16.18 5.13 -3.98
CA TYR A 527 -14.80 4.97 -4.45
C TYR A 527 -14.72 5.28 -5.95
N PRO A 528 -13.80 6.17 -6.36
CA PRO A 528 -13.68 6.62 -7.76
C PRO A 528 -12.97 5.62 -8.70
N TRP A 529 -12.07 4.77 -8.18
CA TRP A 529 -11.27 3.86 -9.01
C TRP A 529 -10.94 2.52 -8.34
N GLY A 530 -10.32 1.62 -9.11
CA GLY A 530 -9.82 0.33 -8.65
C GLY A 530 -10.90 -0.73 -8.41
N LYS A 531 -10.55 -1.80 -7.68
CA LYS A 531 -11.46 -2.94 -7.40
C LYS A 531 -12.70 -2.56 -6.56
N ASN A 532 -12.71 -1.37 -5.98
CA ASN A 532 -13.80 -0.86 -5.18
C ASN A 532 -14.58 0.24 -5.88
N ALA A 533 -14.27 0.60 -7.13
CA ALA A 533 -14.98 1.62 -7.88
C ALA A 533 -16.51 1.45 -7.77
N GLY A 534 -17.22 2.51 -7.41
CA GLY A 534 -18.67 2.52 -7.20
C GLY A 534 -19.16 1.91 -5.87
N LYS A 535 -18.28 1.41 -4.99
CA LYS A 535 -18.67 0.97 -3.64
C LYS A 535 -18.69 2.16 -2.66
N PRO A 536 -19.49 2.08 -1.57
CA PRO A 536 -19.49 3.10 -0.52
C PRO A 536 -18.12 3.25 0.17
N MET A 537 -17.69 4.49 0.36
CA MET A 537 -16.55 4.85 1.21
C MET A 537 -16.95 4.85 2.70
N PRO A 538 -15.98 4.84 3.63
CA PRO A 538 -16.25 5.14 5.02
C PRO A 538 -16.96 6.49 5.16
N GLU A 539 -17.83 6.58 6.16
CA GLU A 539 -18.56 7.80 6.48
C GLU A 539 -17.59 8.92 6.86
N ALA A 540 -17.86 10.12 6.35
CA ALA A 540 -17.14 11.33 6.71
C ALA A 540 -18.12 12.36 7.28
N PHE A 541 -17.67 13.15 8.26
CA PHE A 541 -18.48 14.16 8.93
C PHE A 541 -17.94 15.55 8.63
N THR A 542 -18.82 16.50 8.36
CA THR A 542 -18.48 17.92 8.22
C THR A 542 -19.52 18.78 8.93
N GLN A 543 -19.13 19.95 9.42
CA GLN A 543 -20.03 20.93 10.04
C GLN A 543 -20.21 22.09 9.08
N LEU A 544 -21.46 22.47 8.82
CA LEU A 544 -21.82 23.59 7.96
C LEU A 544 -22.53 24.66 8.78
N THR A 545 -22.25 25.93 8.49
CA THR A 545 -22.92 27.08 9.12
C THR A 545 -23.38 28.07 8.05
N SER A 546 -24.53 28.69 8.28
CA SER A 546 -25.20 29.62 7.38
C SER A 546 -26.13 30.55 8.18
N THR A 547 -26.33 31.78 7.73
CA THR A 547 -27.26 32.72 8.38
C THR A 547 -28.68 32.65 7.82
N ASP A 548 -28.83 32.10 6.62
CA ASP A 548 -30.10 32.06 5.87
C ASP A 548 -30.53 30.61 5.55
N GLY A 549 -29.85 29.62 6.11
CA GLY A 549 -30.11 28.19 5.88
C GLY A 549 -29.66 27.69 4.50
N ASN A 550 -28.99 28.52 3.70
CA ASN A 550 -28.38 28.08 2.45
C ASN A 550 -26.97 27.53 2.70
N PHE A 551 -26.72 26.30 2.27
CA PHE A 551 -25.45 25.61 2.44
C PHE A 551 -24.89 25.14 1.09
N LEU A 552 -23.57 25.17 0.96
CA LEU A 552 -22.84 24.60 -0.16
C LEU A 552 -21.94 23.47 0.37
N LEU A 553 -22.20 22.25 -0.09
CA LEU A 553 -21.37 21.09 0.18
C LEU A 553 -20.57 20.73 -1.07
N GLU A 554 -19.26 20.89 -1.00
CA GLU A 554 -18.34 20.44 -2.05
C GLU A 554 -17.65 19.16 -1.60
N TRP A 555 -17.56 18.17 -2.49
CA TRP A 555 -16.93 16.89 -2.19
C TRP A 555 -16.01 16.42 -3.31
N GLU A 556 -14.94 15.72 -2.96
CA GLU A 556 -13.91 15.28 -3.91
C GLU A 556 -14.37 14.11 -4.80
N PHE A 557 -15.35 13.33 -4.32
CA PHE A 557 -15.86 12.12 -4.97
C PHE A 557 -17.37 12.19 -5.22
N ALA A 558 -17.88 11.30 -6.06
CA ALA A 558 -19.32 11.11 -6.19
C ALA A 558 -19.95 10.79 -4.82
N ILE A 559 -21.10 11.40 -4.53
CA ILE A 559 -21.81 11.21 -3.26
C ILE A 559 -22.93 10.20 -3.47
N LYS A 560 -22.96 9.15 -2.66
CA LYS A 560 -24.08 8.19 -2.62
C LYS A 560 -25.24 8.73 -1.81
N SER A 561 -24.95 9.26 -0.62
CA SER A 561 -25.98 9.80 0.28
C SER A 561 -25.38 10.83 1.23
N ILE A 562 -26.22 11.76 1.67
CA ILE A 562 -25.91 12.67 2.78
C ILE A 562 -26.97 12.56 3.86
N THR A 563 -26.55 12.57 5.12
CA THR A 563 -27.44 12.66 6.28
C THR A 563 -27.23 14.01 6.93
N LEU A 564 -28.30 14.79 7.01
CA LEU A 564 -28.33 16.10 7.67
C LEU A 564 -28.77 15.88 9.11
N GLU A 565 -27.95 16.32 10.05
CA GLU A 565 -28.18 16.18 11.48
C GLU A 565 -28.11 17.54 12.17
N LYS A 566 -29.14 17.86 12.96
CA LYS A 566 -29.16 19.04 13.81
C LYS A 566 -29.77 18.67 15.15
N LEU A 567 -29.11 19.14 16.18
CA LEU A 567 -29.54 18.97 17.56
C LEU A 567 -30.94 19.57 17.77
N GLY A 568 -31.91 18.74 18.19
CA GLY A 568 -33.32 19.12 18.30
C GLY A 568 -34.16 18.83 17.05
N TYR A 569 -33.61 18.14 16.04
CA TYR A 569 -34.30 17.74 14.82
C TYR A 569 -34.06 16.25 14.50
N PHE A 570 -35.00 15.63 13.79
CA PHE A 570 -34.81 14.28 13.26
C PHE A 570 -33.81 14.31 12.09
N PRO A 571 -32.83 13.40 12.05
CA PRO A 571 -31.90 13.29 10.92
C PRO A 571 -32.64 13.05 9.61
N LYS A 572 -32.22 13.72 8.54
CA LYS A 572 -32.78 13.51 7.19
C LYS A 572 -31.70 13.00 6.26
N THR A 573 -31.92 11.81 5.69
CA THR A 573 -31.02 11.25 4.66
C THR A 573 -31.55 11.55 3.27
N LEU A 574 -30.70 12.10 2.40
CA LEU A 574 -30.91 12.23 0.97
C LEU A 574 -30.12 11.16 0.23
N GLN A 575 -30.79 10.37 -0.61
CA GLN A 575 -30.15 9.39 -1.50
C GLN A 575 -29.89 10.06 -2.84
N ASP A 576 -28.67 9.91 -3.36
CA ASP A 576 -28.21 10.52 -4.62
C ASP A 576 -28.51 12.03 -4.71
N PRO A 577 -27.92 12.85 -3.82
CA PRO A 577 -28.20 14.29 -3.79
C PRO A 577 -27.80 15.00 -5.09
N ALA A 578 -26.85 14.45 -5.86
CA ALA A 578 -26.45 15.04 -7.13
C ALA A 578 -27.58 14.97 -8.17
N ALA A 579 -28.27 13.83 -8.27
CA ALA A 579 -29.42 13.66 -9.16
C ALA A 579 -30.61 14.55 -8.75
N ILE A 580 -30.85 14.70 -7.44
CA ILE A 580 -31.91 15.58 -6.91
C ILE A 580 -31.62 17.04 -7.30
N GLN A 581 -30.39 17.51 -7.08
CA GLN A 581 -30.01 18.86 -7.46
C GLN A 581 -30.06 19.11 -8.97
N GLU A 582 -29.68 18.13 -9.80
CA GLU A 582 -29.79 18.28 -11.25
C GLU A 582 -31.26 18.50 -11.69
N ALA A 583 -32.21 17.86 -10.99
CA ALA A 583 -33.63 17.99 -11.27
C ALA A 583 -34.25 19.29 -10.72
N GLU A 584 -33.84 19.72 -9.52
CA GLU A 584 -34.55 20.76 -8.74
C GLU A 584 -33.76 22.07 -8.58
N GLY A 585 -32.45 22.06 -8.82
CA GLY A 585 -31.55 23.16 -8.47
C GLY A 585 -31.17 23.12 -6.99
N ILE A 586 -31.58 24.12 -6.22
CA ILE A 586 -31.34 24.14 -4.77
C ILE A 586 -32.26 23.11 -4.12
N ILE A 587 -31.70 22.17 -3.35
CA ILE A 587 -32.49 21.15 -2.66
C ILE A 587 -33.09 21.75 -1.38
N GLU A 588 -34.41 21.86 -1.32
CA GLU A 588 -35.12 22.28 -0.12
C GLU A 588 -35.31 21.10 0.83
N VAL A 589 -34.85 21.24 2.08
CA VAL A 589 -34.91 20.18 3.08
C VAL A 589 -35.64 20.68 4.32
N GLU A 590 -36.78 20.05 4.61
CA GLU A 590 -37.50 20.27 5.87
C GLU A 590 -37.02 19.29 6.94
N LEU A 591 -36.55 19.82 8.07
CA LEU A 591 -36.25 19.03 9.26
C LEU A 591 -37.40 19.15 10.26
N GLY A 592 -37.95 18.00 10.67
CA GLY A 592 -38.93 17.93 11.75
C GLY A 592 -38.23 18.09 13.11
N PRO A 593 -38.76 18.90 14.04
CA PRO A 593 -38.20 18.98 15.38
C PRO A 593 -38.30 17.62 16.06
N SER A 594 -37.26 17.23 16.80
CA SER A 594 -37.18 16.02 17.60
C SER A 594 -37.13 16.38 19.08
N ARG A 595 -37.56 15.47 19.95
CA ARG A 595 -37.33 15.65 21.38
C ARG A 595 -35.84 15.49 21.65
N LYS A 596 -35.24 16.61 22.01
CA LYS A 596 -33.89 16.63 22.56
C LYS A 596 -34.00 16.82 24.05
N LEU A 597 -33.50 15.83 24.78
CA LEU A 597 -33.36 15.91 26.23
C LEU A 597 -31.88 16.11 26.50
N GLU A 598 -31.53 17.25 27.07
CA GLU A 598 -30.17 17.54 27.51
C GLU A 598 -30.14 17.45 29.02
N VAL A 599 -29.23 16.64 29.52
CA VAL A 599 -29.01 16.47 30.94
C VAL A 599 -27.63 17.00 31.26
N ILE A 600 -27.56 17.89 32.24
CA ILE A 600 -26.30 18.42 32.73
C ILE A 600 -25.61 17.27 33.50
N PRO A 601 -24.42 16.79 33.08
CA PRO A 601 -23.81 15.61 33.70
C PRO A 601 -23.65 15.70 35.22
N ARG A 602 -23.39 16.88 35.77
CA ARG A 602 -23.25 17.09 37.22
C ARG A 602 -24.55 16.95 38.03
N ASP A 603 -25.71 17.00 37.36
CA ASP A 603 -27.05 16.93 37.97
C ASP A 603 -27.55 15.48 37.93
N TYR A 604 -26.71 14.56 38.42
CA TYR A 604 -27.02 13.14 38.51
C TYR A 604 -28.01 12.84 39.63
N THR A 605 -28.80 11.78 39.45
CA THR A 605 -29.81 11.34 40.43
C THR A 605 -29.19 10.39 41.46
N ALA A 606 -28.27 9.53 41.04
CA ALA A 606 -27.59 8.59 41.93
C ALA A 606 -26.17 8.27 41.44
N VAL A 607 -25.32 7.83 42.36
CA VAL A 607 -23.95 7.40 42.08
C VAL A 607 -23.57 6.26 43.02
N GLU A 608 -22.68 5.37 42.60
CA GLU A 608 -22.24 4.26 43.47
C GLU A 608 -21.54 4.77 44.73
N ARG A 609 -20.72 5.81 44.54
CA ARG A 609 -19.80 6.36 45.53
C ARG A 609 -19.57 7.85 45.22
N ASP A 610 -20.08 8.71 46.09
CA ASP A 610 -19.89 10.16 45.96
C ASP A 610 -18.42 10.58 46.05
N ASP A 611 -17.57 9.79 46.73
CA ASP A 611 -16.13 10.06 46.85
C ASP A 611 -15.32 9.70 45.58
N ARG A 612 -16.00 9.22 44.53
CA ARG A 612 -15.38 8.82 43.26
C ARG A 612 -15.75 9.71 42.09
N TRP A 613 -16.75 10.56 42.23
CA TRP A 613 -17.19 11.47 41.19
C TRP A 613 -17.09 12.90 41.67
N PHE A 614 -16.41 13.74 40.90
CA PHE A 614 -16.12 15.10 41.28
C PHE A 614 -16.80 16.05 40.31
N LYS A 615 -17.51 17.03 40.87
CA LYS A 615 -18.02 18.16 40.10
C LYS A 615 -16.83 19.04 39.67
N ASP A 616 -16.93 19.61 38.48
CA ASP A 616 -15.88 20.48 37.94
C ASP A 616 -15.62 21.67 38.90
N PRO A 617 -14.36 21.91 39.35
CA PRO A 617 -14.03 22.93 40.33
C PRO A 617 -14.38 24.36 39.90
N ASN A 618 -14.51 24.61 38.58
CA ASN A 618 -14.92 25.92 38.05
C ASN A 618 -16.45 26.09 37.97
N ASN A 619 -17.20 25.24 38.67
CA ASN A 619 -18.66 25.19 38.60
C ASN A 619 -19.19 24.94 37.18
N GLY A 620 -18.40 24.21 36.38
CA GLY A 620 -18.77 23.76 35.04
C GLY A 620 -19.91 22.73 35.08
N GLU A 621 -20.52 22.48 33.92
CA GLU A 621 -21.62 21.52 33.75
C GLU A 621 -21.16 20.04 33.81
N GLY A 622 -19.85 19.81 33.70
CA GLY A 622 -19.28 18.46 33.66
C GLY A 622 -19.07 17.82 35.03
N ILE A 623 -18.89 16.50 35.00
CA ILE A 623 -18.50 15.66 36.14
C ILE A 623 -17.37 14.71 35.71
N TYR A 624 -16.42 14.44 36.60
CA TYR A 624 -15.26 13.63 36.25
C TYR A 624 -14.92 12.59 37.33
N THR A 625 -14.21 11.54 36.92
CA THR A 625 -13.68 10.49 37.79
C THR A 625 -12.28 10.08 37.35
N ALA A 626 -11.46 9.69 38.31
CA ALA A 626 -10.16 9.05 38.12
C ALA A 626 -10.23 7.53 38.30
N TRP A 627 -11.44 6.96 38.38
CA TRP A 627 -11.65 5.54 38.67
C TRP A 627 -12.69 4.92 37.74
N SER A 628 -12.29 3.87 37.03
CA SER A 628 -13.22 3.02 36.30
C SER A 628 -14.03 2.10 37.22
N HIS A 629 -15.02 1.44 36.61
CA HIS A 629 -15.96 0.49 37.19
C HIS A 629 -16.90 1.07 38.24
N HIS A 630 -16.89 2.40 38.42
CA HIS A 630 -17.89 3.12 39.16
C HIS A 630 -18.98 3.64 38.24
N TRP A 631 -20.22 3.57 38.74
CA TRP A 631 -21.39 3.98 37.99
C TRP A 631 -21.96 5.31 38.48
N ILE A 632 -22.64 6.00 37.56
CA ILE A 632 -23.41 7.22 37.79
C ILE A 632 -24.71 7.16 36.99
N GLU A 633 -25.79 7.73 37.54
CA GLU A 633 -27.17 7.58 37.05
C GLU A 633 -27.93 8.89 36.93
N TRP A 634 -28.82 8.95 35.94
CA TRP A 634 -29.78 10.04 35.74
C TRP A 634 -31.18 9.46 35.52
N GLU A 635 -32.19 10.10 36.08
CA GLU A 635 -33.57 9.92 35.67
C GLU A 635 -33.88 10.87 34.51
N VAL A 636 -34.40 10.32 33.43
CA VAL A 636 -34.69 11.05 32.20
C VAL A 636 -36.12 10.75 31.78
N ASP A 637 -36.93 11.78 31.67
CA ASP A 637 -38.30 11.67 31.15
C ASP A 637 -38.30 11.89 29.64
N TYR A 638 -38.59 10.83 28.90
CA TYR A 638 -38.66 10.82 27.45
C TYR A 638 -39.97 11.38 26.91
N GLY A 639 -40.91 11.75 27.78
CA GLY A 639 -42.25 12.22 27.42
C GLY A 639 -43.14 11.09 26.91
N GLU A 640 -44.36 11.41 26.49
CA GLU A 640 -45.32 10.40 26.04
C GLU A 640 -44.85 9.64 24.79
N ALA A 641 -45.26 8.38 24.64
CA ALA A 641 -45.02 7.66 23.40
C ALA A 641 -45.62 8.43 22.21
N PRO A 642 -44.96 8.43 21.03
CA PRO A 642 -45.56 8.98 19.82
C PRO A 642 -46.91 8.30 19.55
N GLY A 643 -47.86 9.05 18.99
CA GLY A 643 -49.18 8.51 18.66
C GLY A 643 -49.12 7.36 17.65
N ASP A 644 -50.18 6.56 17.56
CA ASP A 644 -50.27 5.48 16.57
C ASP A 644 -50.06 6.04 15.15
N GLY A 645 -48.97 5.62 14.49
CA GLY A 645 -48.62 6.06 13.13
C GLY A 645 -47.68 7.27 13.06
N GLU A 646 -47.24 7.82 14.19
CA GLU A 646 -46.21 8.87 14.24
C GLU A 646 -44.79 8.26 14.27
N GLU A 647 -43.87 8.89 13.54
CA GLU A 647 -42.43 8.60 13.60
C GLU A 647 -41.86 9.12 14.93
N GLY A 648 -40.89 8.41 15.52
CA GLY A 648 -40.28 8.78 16.80
C GLY A 648 -40.29 7.70 17.89
N GLY A 649 -39.99 8.15 19.11
CA GLY A 649 -39.94 7.34 20.32
C GLY A 649 -38.68 6.48 20.45
N SER A 650 -37.87 6.33 19.40
CA SER A 650 -36.54 5.70 19.53
C SER A 650 -35.51 6.77 19.90
N PHE A 651 -34.59 6.49 20.82
CA PHE A 651 -33.59 7.47 21.25
C PHE A 651 -32.18 6.96 21.09
N ASP A 652 -31.28 7.86 20.71
CA ASP A 652 -29.84 7.68 20.80
C ASP A 652 -29.30 8.45 22.02
N ILE A 653 -28.32 7.86 22.71
CA ILE A 653 -27.48 8.57 23.67
C ILE A 653 -26.27 9.15 22.95
N LEU A 654 -25.96 10.41 23.23
CA LEU A 654 -24.74 11.09 22.82
C LEU A 654 -24.01 11.58 24.09
N LEU A 655 -22.85 10.98 24.36
CA LEU A 655 -22.01 11.30 25.52
C LEU A 655 -20.74 12.02 25.05
N GLY A 656 -20.56 13.27 25.47
CA GLY A 656 -19.35 14.03 25.25
C GLY A 656 -18.36 13.87 26.40
N CYS A 657 -17.12 13.52 26.09
CA CYS A 657 -16.05 13.32 27.06
C CYS A 657 -14.81 14.16 26.75
N THR A 658 -14.09 14.58 27.79
CA THR A 658 -12.71 15.06 27.71
C THR A 658 -11.81 14.24 28.63
N ASN A 659 -10.51 14.18 28.33
CA ASN A 659 -9.52 13.55 29.19
C ASN A 659 -8.88 14.59 30.13
N HIS A 660 -8.91 14.30 31.42
CA HIS A 660 -8.28 15.10 32.48
C HIS A 660 -7.00 14.46 33.03
N GLY A 661 -6.59 13.34 32.46
CA GLY A 661 -5.44 12.55 32.90
C GLY A 661 -4.30 12.55 31.89
N ILE A 662 -3.38 11.60 32.04
CA ILE A 662 -2.27 11.35 31.12
C ILE A 662 -2.59 10.09 30.31
N VAL A 663 -2.82 10.25 29.02
CA VAL A 663 -3.12 9.14 28.09
C VAL A 663 -2.31 9.30 26.80
N ASP A 664 -2.13 8.20 26.07
CA ASP A 664 -1.60 8.27 24.70
C ASP A 664 -2.67 8.76 23.71
N ASN A 665 -2.25 9.26 22.54
CA ASN A 665 -3.14 9.80 21.51
C ASN A 665 -4.09 8.75 20.88
N GLN A 666 -3.96 7.47 21.22
CA GLN A 666 -4.76 6.37 20.70
C GLN A 666 -5.74 5.80 21.72
N TYR A 667 -5.70 6.29 22.97
CA TYR A 667 -6.56 5.79 24.03
C TYR A 667 -8.02 6.14 23.74
N GLN A 668 -8.91 5.18 23.99
CA GLN A 668 -10.35 5.33 23.82
C GLN A 668 -11.05 4.93 25.11
N PHE A 669 -11.88 5.81 25.66
CA PHE A 669 -12.78 5.50 26.76
C PHE A 669 -13.84 4.48 26.32
N LYS A 670 -14.13 3.49 27.17
CA LYS A 670 -15.21 2.53 27.01
C LYS A 670 -16.24 2.70 28.12
N VAL A 671 -17.42 3.20 27.76
CA VAL A 671 -18.50 3.48 28.71
C VAL A 671 -19.67 2.56 28.45
N ASP A 672 -19.94 1.65 29.37
CA ASP A 672 -21.14 0.81 29.34
C ASP A 672 -22.37 1.66 29.67
N VAL A 673 -23.43 1.48 28.87
CA VAL A 673 -24.70 2.20 29.01
C VAL A 673 -25.79 1.20 29.41
N TYR A 674 -26.54 1.53 30.47
CA TYR A 674 -27.69 0.76 30.90
C TYR A 674 -28.94 1.64 30.92
N VAL A 675 -30.08 1.03 30.61
CA VAL A 675 -31.42 1.62 30.76
C VAL A 675 -32.20 0.70 31.68
N ASP A 676 -32.73 1.24 32.78
CA ASP A 676 -33.47 0.51 33.82
C ASP A 676 -32.72 -0.74 34.30
N GLY A 677 -31.42 -0.60 34.54
CA GLY A 677 -30.53 -1.67 34.98
C GLY A 677 -30.15 -2.70 33.91
N THR A 678 -30.68 -2.60 32.68
CA THR A 678 -30.33 -3.50 31.57
C THR A 678 -29.26 -2.88 30.68
N LYS A 679 -28.14 -3.56 30.47
CA LYS A 679 -27.05 -3.09 29.60
C LYS A 679 -27.53 -3.02 28.15
N LYS A 680 -27.46 -1.84 27.54
CA LYS A 680 -27.77 -1.61 26.11
C LYS A 680 -26.54 -1.78 25.23
N GLY A 681 -25.37 -1.36 25.70
CA GLY A 681 -24.11 -1.51 24.96
C GLY A 681 -22.93 -0.79 25.61
N THR A 682 -21.89 -0.56 24.82
CA THR A 682 -20.65 0.13 25.24
C THR A 682 -20.29 1.22 24.23
N LEU A 683 -20.26 2.48 24.66
CA LEU A 683 -19.75 3.62 23.89
C LEU A 683 -18.22 3.57 23.84
N THR A 684 -17.64 3.86 22.68
CA THR A 684 -16.19 3.99 22.50
C THR A 684 -15.87 5.42 22.05
N ILE A 685 -15.06 6.14 22.84
CA ILE A 685 -14.83 7.58 22.66
C ILE A 685 -13.33 7.84 22.73
N THR A 686 -12.73 8.39 21.67
CA THR A 686 -11.30 8.76 21.68
C THR A 686 -11.03 9.79 22.76
N ALA A 687 -10.00 9.56 23.57
CA ALA A 687 -9.61 10.50 24.60
C ALA A 687 -8.84 11.69 24.00
N ASP A 688 -9.19 12.89 24.44
CA ASP A 688 -8.58 14.14 24.00
C ASP A 688 -8.60 15.13 25.18
N SER A 689 -7.45 15.73 25.48
CA SER A 689 -7.31 16.63 26.62
C SER A 689 -7.72 18.07 26.34
N ILE A 690 -7.93 18.43 25.07
CA ILE A 690 -8.23 19.80 24.63
C ILE A 690 -9.68 19.92 24.16
N THR A 691 -10.13 18.95 23.36
CA THR A 691 -11.44 19.01 22.70
C THR A 691 -12.36 17.91 23.22
N GLU A 692 -13.64 18.26 23.39
CA GLU A 692 -14.66 17.25 23.67
C GLU A 692 -14.78 16.28 22.49
N ARG A 693 -14.78 14.98 22.80
CA ARG A 693 -15.04 13.91 21.84
C ARG A 693 -16.33 13.21 22.24
N THR A 694 -17.16 12.86 21.26
CA THR A 694 -18.48 12.30 21.52
C THR A 694 -18.58 10.84 21.09
N GLY A 695 -19.28 10.02 21.88
CA GLY A 695 -19.74 8.70 21.49
C GLY A 695 -21.25 8.68 21.34
N ARG A 696 -21.76 7.94 20.33
CA ARG A 696 -23.19 7.78 20.06
C ARG A 696 -23.61 6.31 20.07
N MET A 697 -24.81 6.02 20.57
CA MET A 697 -25.41 4.68 20.53
C MET A 697 -26.94 4.75 20.60
N GLY A 698 -27.63 3.84 19.91
CA GLY A 698 -29.08 3.68 20.05
C GLY A 698 -29.51 2.96 21.33
N LEU A 699 -30.49 3.53 22.03
CA LEU A 699 -31.14 2.95 23.21
C LEU A 699 -32.41 2.15 22.87
N GLY A 700 -32.96 2.39 21.67
CA GLY A 700 -34.23 1.84 21.20
C GLY A 700 -35.42 2.71 21.58
N LYS A 701 -36.64 2.16 21.52
CA LYS A 701 -37.87 2.85 21.90
C LYS A 701 -37.93 3.11 23.40
N LEU A 702 -38.16 4.35 23.80
CA LEU A 702 -38.29 4.82 25.18
C LEU A 702 -39.43 5.86 25.26
N ASP A 703 -40.19 5.80 26.35
CA ASP A 703 -41.31 6.69 26.66
C ASP A 703 -41.47 6.82 28.18
N GLY A 704 -41.85 8.00 28.65
CA GLY A 704 -41.92 8.33 30.07
C GLY A 704 -40.55 8.32 30.77
N ALA A 705 -40.56 8.18 32.09
CA ALA A 705 -39.34 8.23 32.90
C ALA A 705 -38.56 6.91 32.90
N HIS A 706 -37.26 7.01 32.62
CA HIS A 706 -36.31 5.89 32.66
C HIS A 706 -35.03 6.26 33.42
N THR A 707 -34.35 5.25 33.97
CA THR A 707 -33.03 5.44 34.61
C THR A 707 -31.91 5.10 33.62
N ILE A 708 -31.01 6.05 33.38
CA ILE A 708 -29.83 5.88 32.53
C ILE A 708 -28.59 5.77 33.41
N ARG A 709 -27.87 4.65 33.32
CA ARG A 709 -26.62 4.42 34.05
C ARG A 709 -25.43 4.36 33.09
N LEU A 710 -24.35 5.06 33.44
CA LEU A 710 -23.08 5.01 32.72
C LEU A 710 -21.98 4.41 33.60
N VAL A 711 -21.16 3.52 33.02
CA VAL A 711 -20.02 2.89 33.70
C VAL A 711 -18.79 2.94 32.80
N TRP A 712 -17.78 3.71 33.16
CA TRP A 712 -16.49 3.65 32.46
C TRP A 712 -15.75 2.37 32.86
N THR A 713 -15.20 1.60 31.91
CA THR A 713 -14.78 0.20 32.16
C THR A 713 -13.34 -0.16 31.81
N ASN A 714 -12.55 0.76 31.25
CA ASN A 714 -11.25 0.42 30.67
C ASN A 714 -10.11 1.34 31.11
N ASP A 715 -10.13 1.79 32.35
CA ASP A 715 -9.00 2.50 32.92
C ASP A 715 -7.71 1.69 32.80
N LYS A 716 -6.62 2.40 32.56
CA LYS A 716 -5.27 1.87 32.48
C LYS A 716 -4.41 2.72 33.38
N TRP A 717 -4.24 2.30 34.62
CA TRP A 717 -3.29 2.97 35.50
C TRP A 717 -1.91 2.30 35.40
N ILE A 718 -0.93 3.08 34.95
CA ILE A 718 0.50 2.75 34.97
C ILE A 718 1.18 3.87 35.76
N PRO A 719 1.77 3.57 36.93
CA PRO A 719 2.46 4.56 37.74
C PRO A 719 3.40 5.44 36.89
N ASP A 720 3.26 6.75 37.03
CA ASP A 720 4.06 7.80 36.38
C ASP A 720 4.06 7.81 34.84
N GLN A 721 3.19 7.04 34.18
CA GLN A 721 3.16 6.95 32.71
C GLN A 721 1.77 7.12 32.10
N LEU A 722 0.74 6.50 32.70
CA LEU A 722 -0.61 6.50 32.16
C LEU A 722 -1.60 6.51 33.31
N ASP A 723 -2.44 7.53 33.36
CA ASP A 723 -3.43 7.71 34.41
C ASP A 723 -4.63 8.42 33.76
N ALA A 724 -5.56 7.64 33.22
CA ALA A 724 -6.68 8.18 32.47
C ALA A 724 -7.69 8.79 33.46
N ASN A 725 -8.18 9.99 33.18
CA ASN A 725 -9.29 10.58 33.93
C ASN A 725 -10.36 11.00 32.95
N ILE A 726 -11.57 10.48 33.10
CA ILE A 726 -12.68 10.80 32.20
C ILE A 726 -13.52 11.91 32.79
N ARG A 727 -13.82 12.94 31.99
CA ARG A 727 -14.83 13.95 32.29
C ARG A 727 -16.00 13.80 31.34
N TYR A 728 -17.19 13.55 31.87
CA TYR A 728 -18.44 13.68 31.13
C TYR A 728 -18.78 15.17 31.04
N SER A 729 -18.65 15.69 29.84
CA SER A 729 -18.77 17.11 29.52
C SER A 729 -20.17 17.46 29.03
N SER A 730 -20.82 16.55 28.31
CA SER A 730 -22.21 16.69 27.85
C SER A 730 -22.92 15.34 27.80
N LEU A 731 -24.22 15.32 28.10
CA LEU A 731 -25.08 14.14 28.00
C LEU A 731 -26.40 14.51 27.33
N LYS A 732 -26.65 13.93 26.15
CA LYS A 732 -27.81 14.26 25.32
C LYS A 732 -28.53 12.98 24.89
N PHE A 733 -29.86 13.07 24.81
CA PHE A 733 -30.72 12.04 24.26
C PHE A 733 -31.43 12.61 23.04
N LEU A 734 -31.22 11.95 21.90
CA LEU A 734 -31.66 12.41 20.59
C LEU A 734 -32.71 11.46 20.06
N GLU A 735 -33.96 11.91 19.97
CA GLU A 735 -35.00 11.12 19.33
C GLU A 735 -34.68 10.88 17.85
N GLN A 736 -34.87 9.63 17.42
CA GLN A 736 -34.71 9.12 16.07
C GLN A 736 -36.09 8.85 15.47
N PRO A 737 -36.27 9.07 14.16
CA PRO A 737 -37.56 8.88 13.49
C PRO A 737 -38.03 7.42 13.49
#